data_AF-A0A7K8QEU0-F1
#
_entry.id   AF-A0A7K8QEU0-F1
#
_cell.length_a   1.000
_cell.length_b   1.000
_cell.length_c   1.000
_cell.angle_alpha   90.00
_cell.angle_beta   90.00
_cell.angle_gamma   90.00
#
_symmetry.space_group_name_H-M   'P 1'
#
loop_
_entity.id
_entity.type
_entity.pdbx_description
1 polymer ?
#
loop_
_entity_poly.entity_id
_entity_poly.type
_entity_poly.pdbx_seq_one_letter_code
_entity_poly.pdbx_strand_id
1 'polypeptide(L)'
;MADNLPSEFDVVVVGTGLPESIIAAACARSGQRVLHVDSRNYYGGNWASFSFSGLLSWIKENQQKTDLSDECEDWRKLILEDEEAIPLSSKDKTIQHVEDFCFGDQDSAEGVEEAGALPKLPGLGASGAQGVSPGSEKGCPTAESSFLDTESREPEQALGTAGATGTVGATGTEPTGATGTVGATGTEPAGATEGDGAGTASGSEGSPGAAPESGHTEAAPSEIPAQGPKKITYSQIVREGRRFNIDLVSKLLYSRGLLIDLLIKSNVSRYAEFKNATRVLAFREGKVEQVPCSRADVFNSRQLTMVEKRMLMKFLTFCLDYEEHPEEYQDHEGSTFAQFLQTRKLTPSLQHFILHSIAMVSQTEGRTLEGLQATKKFLQCLGRYGNTPFLFPLYGQGEIPQCFCRLCAVFGGIYCLRHAVRCLVLDRASGRCKAIVDHFGQRISAKYFIVEDSYLSESTCTNVCYRQISRAVLITDQSVLNTDSEQQVSILSVPPVELGKPAVCVIELCSSTMTCMKDTYLVHLTCPSTKTAREDLEPVVQKLFNLNAEKETENEELEKPRVLWAVYFNMRDSSGVEKSSYDGLPSNVYVCSGPDSALGNDCAVKQAEAIFQEMFPTEEFCPPPPNPEDIIYDEDEVEPEESGFSNSAEPKTESSAEESSAGGGADVTKEE
;
A
#
# COMPACT_ATOMS: atom_id res chain seq x y z
N MET A 1 -11.05 -1.12 27.62
CA MET A 1 -11.92 -0.78 26.47
C MET A 1 -12.82 0.33 26.97
N ALA A 2 -12.92 1.47 26.28
CA ALA A 2 -13.79 2.55 26.74
C ALA A 2 -15.24 2.18 26.40
N ASP A 3 -16.07 1.95 27.42
CA ASP A 3 -17.41 1.37 27.30
C ASP A 3 -18.48 2.30 26.70
N ASN A 4 -18.13 3.50 26.20
CA ASN A 4 -19.04 4.38 25.44
C ASN A 4 -18.27 5.31 24.49
N LEU A 5 -18.77 5.46 23.25
CA LEU A 5 -18.22 6.40 22.27
C LEU A 5 -18.54 7.86 22.69
N PRO A 6 -17.58 8.80 22.72
CA PRO A 6 -17.85 10.20 23.02
C PRO A 6 -18.87 10.82 22.06
N SER A 7 -19.67 11.78 22.54
CA SER A 7 -20.68 12.48 21.73
C SER A 7 -20.16 13.73 21.03
N GLU A 8 -18.91 14.13 21.25
CA GLU A 8 -18.33 15.36 20.70
C GLU A 8 -16.89 15.17 20.23
N PHE A 9 -16.62 15.61 19.01
CA PHE A 9 -15.31 15.60 18.36
C PHE A 9 -15.05 16.95 17.69
N ASP A 10 -13.82 17.17 17.23
CA ASP A 10 -13.51 18.33 16.39
C ASP A 10 -13.71 17.98 14.91
N VAL A 11 -13.26 16.78 14.51
CA VAL A 11 -13.36 16.26 13.15
C VAL A 11 -13.95 14.85 13.15
N VAL A 12 -14.93 14.61 12.28
CA VAL A 12 -15.46 13.27 11.99
C VAL A 12 -15.06 12.90 10.56
N VAL A 13 -14.47 11.71 10.39
CA VAL A 13 -14.02 11.16 9.11
C VAL A 13 -14.77 9.86 8.84
N VAL A 14 -15.45 9.78 7.69
CA VAL A 14 -16.23 8.62 7.24
C VAL A 14 -15.55 8.00 6.03
N GLY A 15 -15.04 6.77 6.22
CA GLY A 15 -14.25 6.03 5.24
C GLY A 15 -12.76 6.04 5.61
N THR A 16 -12.08 4.91 5.45
CA THR A 16 -10.66 4.72 5.85
C THR A 16 -9.72 4.52 4.67
N GLY A 17 -10.03 5.11 3.51
CA GLY A 17 -9.14 5.11 2.36
C GLY A 17 -7.88 5.96 2.55
N LEU A 18 -7.06 6.05 1.51
CA LEU A 18 -5.78 6.76 1.59
C LEU A 18 -5.95 8.28 1.86
N PRO A 19 -6.79 9.03 1.11
CA PRO A 19 -6.98 10.45 1.41
C PRO A 19 -7.50 10.70 2.83
N GLU A 20 -8.48 9.90 3.25
CA GLU A 20 -9.18 10.02 4.54
C GLU A 20 -8.25 9.72 5.72
N SER A 21 -7.40 8.70 5.58
CA SER A 21 -6.40 8.36 6.59
C SER A 21 -5.30 9.42 6.71
N ILE A 22 -4.83 9.98 5.59
CA ILE A 22 -3.84 11.07 5.60
C ILE A 22 -4.43 12.31 6.32
N ILE A 23 -5.63 12.73 5.96
CA ILE A 23 -6.25 13.92 6.57
C ILE A 23 -6.61 13.68 8.05
N ALA A 24 -7.10 12.50 8.40
CA ALA A 24 -7.35 12.12 9.80
C ALA A 24 -6.06 12.21 10.62
N ALA A 25 -4.95 11.69 10.10
CA ALA A 25 -3.65 11.76 10.73
C ALA A 25 -3.14 13.20 10.87
N ALA A 26 -3.31 14.04 9.85
CA ALA A 26 -2.94 15.44 9.90
C ALA A 26 -3.72 16.20 10.99
N CYS A 27 -5.04 16.00 11.05
CA CYS A 27 -5.91 16.60 12.06
C CYS A 27 -5.56 16.14 13.48
N ALA A 28 -5.36 14.84 13.70
CA ALA A 28 -4.95 14.35 15.02
C ALA A 28 -3.56 14.89 15.42
N ARG A 29 -2.63 14.96 14.46
CA ARG A 29 -1.28 15.49 14.69
C ARG A 29 -1.27 16.97 15.03
N SER A 30 -2.25 17.76 14.57
CA SER A 30 -2.45 19.17 14.96
C SER A 30 -3.28 19.33 16.26
N GLY A 31 -3.52 18.24 16.99
CA GLY A 31 -4.17 18.24 18.30
C GLY A 31 -5.70 18.21 18.26
N GLN A 32 -6.32 17.94 17.10
CA GLN A 32 -7.77 17.83 16.99
C GLN A 32 -8.27 16.48 17.51
N ARG A 33 -9.45 16.45 18.14
CA ARG A 33 -10.12 15.19 18.48
C ARG A 33 -10.79 14.62 17.24
N VAL A 34 -10.26 13.50 16.74
CA VAL A 34 -10.73 12.85 15.52
C VAL A 34 -11.54 11.61 15.85
N LEU A 35 -12.73 11.49 15.25
CA LEU A 35 -13.46 10.22 15.13
C LEU A 35 -13.33 9.73 13.69
N HIS A 36 -12.78 8.54 13.51
CA HIS A 36 -12.59 7.92 12.21
C HIS A 36 -13.38 6.61 12.12
N VAL A 37 -14.42 6.60 11.29
CA VAL A 37 -15.35 5.46 11.17
C VAL A 37 -15.32 4.85 9.78
N ASP A 38 -15.60 3.56 9.71
CA ASP A 38 -15.84 2.83 8.46
C ASP A 38 -16.96 1.82 8.65
N SER A 39 -17.85 1.72 7.65
CA SER A 39 -18.92 0.72 7.64
C SER A 39 -18.38 -0.70 7.44
N ARG A 40 -17.20 -0.84 6.84
CA ARG A 40 -16.56 -2.14 6.55
C ARG A 40 -15.88 -2.71 7.79
N ASN A 41 -15.62 -4.02 7.76
CA ASN A 41 -14.91 -4.73 8.82
C ASN A 41 -13.38 -4.75 8.66
N TYR A 42 -12.85 -3.99 7.70
CA TYR A 42 -11.43 -3.82 7.39
C TYR A 42 -11.14 -2.36 7.03
N TYR A 43 -9.86 -1.96 7.06
CA TYR A 43 -9.40 -0.63 6.66
C TYR A 43 -9.20 -0.51 5.15
N GLY A 44 -9.22 0.72 4.64
CA GLY A 44 -8.75 1.06 3.29
C GLY A 44 -9.86 1.34 2.30
N GLY A 45 -11.12 0.95 2.56
CA GLY A 45 -12.19 1.10 1.58
C GLY A 45 -11.81 0.48 0.22
N ASN A 46 -11.85 1.27 -0.85
CA ASN A 46 -11.40 0.83 -2.17
C ASN A 46 -9.89 0.76 -2.35
N TRP A 47 -9.10 1.18 -1.36
CA TRP A 47 -7.64 1.04 -1.30
C TRP A 47 -7.17 -0.24 -0.59
N ALA A 48 -8.11 -1.04 -0.08
CA ALA A 48 -7.80 -2.22 0.72
C ALA A 48 -7.06 -3.33 -0.07
N SER A 49 -6.36 -4.18 0.67
CA SER A 49 -5.78 -5.44 0.21
C SER A 49 -6.47 -6.61 0.93
N PHE A 50 -6.54 -7.77 0.27
CA PHE A 50 -7.22 -8.94 0.81
C PHE A 50 -6.38 -10.22 0.73
N SER A 51 -6.48 -11.07 1.75
CA SER A 51 -6.20 -12.50 1.60
C SER A 51 -7.07 -13.12 0.50
N PHE A 52 -6.66 -14.26 -0.06
CA PHE A 52 -7.43 -14.91 -1.14
C PHE A 52 -8.88 -15.21 -0.71
N SER A 53 -9.08 -15.76 0.49
CA SER A 53 -10.42 -16.02 1.05
C SER A 53 -11.24 -14.75 1.25
N GLY A 54 -10.60 -13.68 1.75
CA GLY A 54 -11.20 -12.34 1.88
C GLY A 54 -11.63 -11.75 0.53
N LEU A 55 -10.81 -11.90 -0.51
CA LEU A 55 -11.14 -11.43 -1.86
C LEU A 55 -12.35 -12.20 -2.42
N LEU A 56 -12.44 -13.51 -2.20
CA LEU A 56 -13.61 -14.29 -2.60
C LEU A 56 -14.89 -13.84 -1.87
N SER A 57 -14.81 -13.42 -0.60
CA SER A 57 -15.95 -12.81 0.10
C SER A 57 -16.35 -11.49 -0.55
N TRP A 58 -15.37 -10.62 -0.79
CA TRP A 58 -15.58 -9.33 -1.45
C TRP A 58 -16.18 -9.49 -2.87
N ILE A 59 -15.73 -10.47 -3.65
CA ILE A 59 -16.30 -10.78 -4.99
C ILE A 59 -17.78 -11.16 -4.84
N LYS A 60 -18.11 -12.06 -3.91
CA LYS A 60 -19.50 -12.50 -3.69
C LYS A 60 -20.40 -11.35 -3.27
N GLU A 61 -19.94 -10.47 -2.39
CA GLU A 61 -20.67 -9.28 -1.95
C GLU A 61 -21.01 -8.34 -3.12
N ASN A 62 -20.11 -8.20 -4.10
CA ASN A 62 -20.32 -7.34 -5.26
C ASN A 62 -21.09 -8.01 -6.41
N GLN A 63 -21.08 -9.35 -6.49
CA GLN A 63 -21.88 -10.12 -7.45
C GLN A 63 -23.34 -10.30 -6.99
N GLN A 64 -23.54 -10.52 -5.70
CA GLN A 64 -24.87 -10.69 -5.11
C GLN A 64 -25.46 -9.31 -4.84
N LYS A 65 -26.52 -8.95 -5.56
CA LYS A 65 -27.32 -7.76 -5.24
C LYS A 65 -28.08 -8.02 -3.94
N THR A 66 -27.40 -7.94 -2.80
CA THR A 66 -28.04 -8.06 -1.49
C THR A 66 -28.76 -6.75 -1.24
N ASP A 67 -30.08 -6.75 -1.41
CA ASP A 67 -30.94 -5.71 -0.86
C ASP A 67 -31.17 -6.09 0.60
N LEU A 68 -30.24 -5.66 1.46
CA LEU A 68 -30.50 -5.70 2.90
C LEU A 68 -31.56 -4.64 3.17
N SER A 69 -32.78 -5.09 3.43
CA SER A 69 -33.81 -4.29 4.08
C SER A 69 -33.31 -4.01 5.50
N ASP A 70 -32.64 -2.88 5.67
CA ASP A 70 -32.18 -2.46 6.98
C ASP A 70 -33.42 -1.97 7.76
N GLU A 71 -34.06 -2.91 8.47
CA GLU A 71 -35.07 -2.60 9.47
C GLU A 71 -34.35 -1.94 10.66
N CYS A 72 -34.25 -0.62 10.64
CA CYS A 72 -33.74 0.13 11.78
C CYS A 72 -34.59 1.38 12.01
N GLU A 73 -34.84 1.64 13.29
CA GLU A 73 -35.69 2.70 13.82
C GLU A 73 -35.52 4.03 13.09
N ASP A 74 -36.64 4.75 12.91
CA ASP A 74 -36.70 6.00 12.16
C ASP A 74 -35.80 7.07 12.82
N TRP A 75 -34.52 7.08 12.46
CA TRP A 75 -33.50 8.04 12.91
C TRP A 75 -33.93 9.48 12.62
N ARG A 76 -34.90 9.67 11.71
CA ARG A 76 -35.58 10.95 11.48
C ARG A 76 -36.20 11.54 12.75
N LYS A 77 -36.54 10.72 13.74
CA LYS A 77 -37.03 11.17 15.06
C LYS A 77 -35.98 11.90 15.89
N LEU A 78 -34.69 11.69 15.59
CA LEU A 78 -33.56 12.34 16.27
C LEU A 78 -33.23 13.72 15.67
N ILE A 79 -33.92 14.11 14.60
CA ILE A 79 -33.75 15.40 13.94
C ILE A 79 -34.70 16.41 14.57
N LEU A 80 -34.16 17.56 15.00
CA LEU A 80 -34.94 18.62 15.62
C LEU A 80 -35.67 19.46 14.56
N GLU A 81 -36.66 20.26 14.98
CA GLU A 81 -37.50 21.06 14.06
C GLU A 81 -36.71 22.12 13.27
N ASP A 82 -35.64 22.66 13.86
CA ASP A 82 -34.71 23.62 13.25
C ASP A 82 -33.62 22.95 12.42
N GLU A 83 -33.70 21.63 12.23
CA GLU A 83 -32.68 20.83 11.57
C GLU A 83 -33.19 20.18 10.28
N GLU A 84 -32.24 19.78 9.46
CA GLU A 84 -32.43 18.99 8.26
C GLU A 84 -31.42 17.85 8.24
N ALA A 85 -31.73 16.76 7.55
CA ALA A 85 -30.83 15.61 7.47
C ALA A 85 -30.48 15.28 6.03
N ILE A 86 -29.19 15.08 5.78
CA ILE A 86 -28.69 14.52 4.52
C ILE A 86 -28.39 13.04 4.76
N PRO A 87 -29.18 12.11 4.18
CA PRO A 87 -28.91 10.69 4.32
C PRO A 87 -27.59 10.33 3.61
N LEU A 88 -26.81 9.46 4.26
CA LEU A 88 -25.65 8.83 3.66
C LEU A 88 -26.04 7.49 3.01
N SER A 89 -25.21 7.03 2.09
CA SER A 89 -25.43 5.77 1.40
C SER A 89 -25.31 4.60 2.38
N SER A 90 -26.28 3.70 2.34
CA SER A 90 -26.23 2.41 3.05
C SER A 90 -25.55 1.31 2.24
N LYS A 91 -25.27 1.55 0.94
CA LYS A 91 -24.75 0.54 0.02
C LYS A 91 -23.68 1.13 -0.90
N ASP A 92 -22.52 0.51 -0.89
CA ASP A 92 -21.45 0.83 -1.81
C ASP A 92 -21.83 0.39 -3.24
N LYS A 93 -21.65 1.29 -4.22
CA LYS A 93 -21.91 1.07 -5.66
C LYS A 93 -20.72 1.49 -6.51
N THR A 94 -19.53 1.52 -5.93
CA THR A 94 -18.29 1.92 -6.61
C THR A 94 -17.68 0.82 -7.45
N ILE A 95 -18.04 -0.45 -7.20
CA ILE A 95 -17.54 -1.61 -7.91
C ILE A 95 -18.62 -2.16 -8.85
N GLN A 96 -18.24 -2.41 -10.10
CA GLN A 96 -19.14 -2.93 -11.14
C GLN A 96 -18.46 -4.02 -11.97
N HIS A 97 -19.27 -4.82 -12.66
CA HIS A 97 -18.80 -5.77 -13.68
C HIS A 97 -17.75 -6.78 -13.16
N VAL A 98 -17.97 -7.33 -11.96
CA VAL A 98 -17.05 -8.29 -11.35
C VAL A 98 -17.18 -9.66 -12.03
N GLU A 99 -16.10 -10.11 -12.67
CA GLU A 99 -15.99 -11.43 -13.33
C GLU A 99 -14.71 -12.14 -12.87
N ASP A 100 -14.84 -13.31 -12.24
CA ASP A 100 -13.71 -14.14 -11.82
C ASP A 100 -13.66 -15.48 -12.56
N PHE A 101 -12.43 -15.96 -12.82
CA PHE A 101 -12.14 -17.15 -13.61
C PHE A 101 -11.06 -17.98 -12.93
N CYS A 102 -11.33 -19.28 -12.76
CA CYS A 102 -10.34 -20.25 -12.31
C CYS A 102 -9.89 -21.12 -13.50
N PHE A 103 -8.61 -21.01 -13.84
CA PHE A 103 -7.98 -21.75 -14.94
C PHE A 103 -7.07 -22.90 -14.45
N GLY A 104 -6.71 -22.92 -13.16
CA GLY A 104 -6.00 -24.03 -12.54
C GLY A 104 -6.85 -25.31 -12.49
N ASP A 105 -6.19 -26.46 -12.34
CA ASP A 105 -6.87 -27.77 -12.20
C ASP A 105 -7.89 -27.68 -11.06
N GLN A 106 -9.17 -27.84 -11.42
CA GLN A 106 -10.29 -27.82 -10.48
C GLN A 106 -10.39 -29.17 -9.77
N ASP A 107 -9.44 -29.44 -8.89
CA ASP A 107 -9.66 -30.44 -7.84
C ASP A 107 -10.62 -29.84 -6.81
N SER A 108 -11.56 -30.63 -6.28
CA SER A 108 -12.60 -30.14 -5.37
C SER A 108 -11.97 -29.49 -4.14
N ALA A 109 -11.98 -28.16 -4.07
CA ALA A 109 -11.54 -27.39 -2.91
C ALA A 109 -12.60 -27.38 -1.77
N GLU A 110 -13.71 -28.12 -1.93
CA GLU A 110 -14.72 -28.30 -0.90
C GLU A 110 -14.09 -28.95 0.34
N GLY A 111 -13.99 -28.18 1.42
CA GLY A 111 -13.41 -28.63 2.70
C GLY A 111 -11.93 -28.33 2.90
N VAL A 112 -11.26 -27.63 1.97
CA VAL A 112 -9.89 -27.14 2.19
C VAL A 112 -9.92 -25.90 3.06
N GLU A 113 -9.46 -26.03 4.31
CA GLU A 113 -9.29 -24.88 5.19
C GLU A 113 -7.98 -24.13 4.87
N GLU A 114 -8.07 -22.80 4.95
CA GLU A 114 -6.92 -21.91 4.78
C GLU A 114 -5.92 -22.15 5.91
N ALA A 115 -4.65 -22.37 5.57
CA ALA A 115 -3.61 -22.67 6.54
C ALA A 115 -3.44 -21.49 7.51
N GLY A 116 -3.57 -21.77 8.82
CA GLY A 116 -3.51 -20.77 9.87
C GLY A 116 -4.82 -20.00 10.11
N ALA A 117 -5.95 -20.47 9.59
CA ALA A 117 -7.26 -19.92 9.96
C ALA A 117 -7.53 -20.10 11.47
N LEU A 118 -7.97 -19.03 12.14
CA LEU A 118 -8.48 -19.13 13.51
C LEU A 118 -9.79 -19.95 13.51
N PRO A 119 -10.05 -20.78 14.53
CA PRO A 119 -11.32 -21.49 14.66
C PRO A 119 -12.48 -20.48 14.60
N LYS A 120 -13.45 -20.72 13.72
CA LYS A 120 -14.67 -19.88 13.65
C LYS A 120 -15.34 -19.88 15.03
N LEU A 121 -15.38 -18.75 15.72
CA LEU A 121 -16.22 -18.60 16.90
C LEU A 121 -17.68 -18.85 16.51
N PRO A 122 -18.48 -19.59 17.31
CA PRO A 122 -19.90 -19.75 17.05
C PRO A 122 -20.59 -18.38 17.05
N GLY A 123 -21.20 -18.01 15.92
CA GLY A 123 -21.96 -16.78 15.80
C GLY A 123 -23.13 -16.77 16.79
N LEU A 124 -23.29 -15.66 17.52
CA LEU A 124 -24.56 -15.38 18.19
C LEU A 124 -25.65 -15.30 17.13
N GLY A 125 -26.50 -16.32 17.10
CA GLY A 125 -27.52 -16.51 16.09
C GLY A 125 -28.63 -15.48 16.18
N ALA A 126 -29.06 -15.02 15.00
CA ALA A 126 -30.41 -14.50 14.79
C ALA A 126 -31.41 -15.60 15.14
N SER A 127 -32.27 -15.33 16.13
CA SER A 127 -33.29 -16.26 16.61
C SER A 127 -34.43 -16.35 15.58
N GLY A 128 -34.57 -17.50 14.94
CA GLY A 128 -35.78 -17.90 14.22
C GLY A 128 -36.85 -18.38 15.21
N ALA A 129 -38.04 -17.80 15.10
CA ALA A 129 -39.21 -18.11 15.89
C ALA A 129 -39.74 -19.53 15.62
N GLN A 130 -39.95 -20.32 16.67
CA GLN A 130 -41.01 -21.33 16.77
C GLN A 130 -41.33 -21.59 18.25
N GLY A 131 -42.60 -21.44 18.62
CA GLY A 131 -43.05 -21.46 20.01
C GLY A 131 -43.34 -22.85 20.57
N VAL A 132 -43.08 -23.04 21.87
CA VAL A 132 -43.76 -24.00 22.76
C VAL A 132 -43.79 -23.41 24.19
N SER A 133 -44.93 -23.60 24.87
CA SER A 133 -45.43 -23.10 26.17
C SER A 133 -44.55 -23.31 27.43
N PRO A 134 -44.85 -22.63 28.58
CA PRO A 134 -43.92 -22.48 29.69
C PRO A 134 -44.04 -23.58 30.76
N GLY A 135 -42.91 -23.94 31.37
CA GLY A 135 -42.90 -24.81 32.55
C GLY A 135 -41.53 -24.91 33.23
N SER A 136 -41.52 -24.49 34.50
CA SER A 136 -40.65 -24.94 35.60
C SER A 136 -39.18 -24.48 35.66
N GLU A 137 -38.92 -23.75 36.75
CA GLU A 137 -37.69 -23.51 37.49
C GLU A 137 -36.66 -24.68 37.48
N LYS A 138 -35.36 -24.35 37.35
CA LYS A 138 -34.29 -24.64 38.33
C LYS A 138 -32.87 -24.40 37.78
N GLY A 139 -32.07 -23.68 38.57
CA GLY A 139 -30.71 -24.11 38.94
C GLY A 139 -29.55 -23.87 37.97
N CYS A 140 -28.79 -22.81 38.24
CA CYS A 140 -27.40 -22.66 37.83
C CYS A 140 -26.52 -23.71 38.54
N PRO A 141 -25.44 -24.20 37.89
CA PRO A 141 -24.25 -24.60 38.61
C PRO A 141 -23.03 -23.77 38.16
N THR A 142 -22.44 -23.15 39.18
CA THR A 142 -21.05 -22.72 39.30
C THR A 142 -20.07 -23.78 38.82
N ALA A 143 -19.07 -23.38 38.03
CA ALA A 143 -17.81 -24.10 37.88
C ALA A 143 -16.66 -23.12 38.13
N GLU A 144 -15.91 -23.45 39.18
CA GLU A 144 -14.79 -22.70 39.74
C GLU A 144 -13.60 -22.65 38.78
N SER A 145 -12.99 -21.48 38.68
CA SER A 145 -11.71 -21.26 38.03
C SER A 145 -10.58 -21.80 38.91
N SER A 146 -9.90 -22.85 38.44
CA SER A 146 -8.60 -23.25 38.98
C SER A 146 -7.51 -22.37 38.35
N PHE A 147 -6.89 -21.57 39.21
CA PHE A 147 -5.68 -20.80 38.92
C PHE A 147 -4.49 -21.75 38.79
N LEU A 148 -3.71 -21.61 37.73
CA LEU A 148 -2.33 -22.05 37.66
C LEU A 148 -1.48 -20.89 37.17
N ASP A 149 -0.73 -20.33 38.11
CA ASP A 149 0.37 -19.40 37.88
C ASP A 149 1.45 -20.06 37.02
N THR A 150 1.97 -19.34 36.04
CA THR A 150 3.29 -19.63 35.48
C THR A 150 3.97 -18.30 35.16
N GLU A 151 4.99 -18.00 35.97
CA GLU A 151 5.90 -16.88 35.83
C GLU A 151 6.65 -16.94 34.50
N SER A 152 6.67 -15.82 33.77
CA SER A 152 7.45 -15.63 32.55
C SER A 152 8.83 -15.08 32.91
N ARG A 153 9.85 -15.90 32.77
CA ARG A 153 11.28 -15.52 32.79
C ARG A 153 11.65 -14.70 31.55
N GLU A 154 12.36 -13.61 31.76
CA GLU A 154 13.11 -12.86 30.73
C GLU A 154 14.33 -13.66 30.24
N PRO A 155 14.79 -13.48 28.98
CA PRO A 155 16.08 -13.98 28.55
C PRO A 155 17.16 -12.90 28.68
N GLU A 156 18.18 -13.20 29.47
CA GLU A 156 19.42 -12.43 29.63
C GLU A 156 20.24 -12.33 28.33
N GLN A 157 20.84 -11.15 28.14
CA GLN A 157 21.90 -10.86 27.18
C GLN A 157 23.22 -11.49 27.63
N ALA A 158 23.94 -12.15 26.72
CA ALA A 158 25.33 -12.54 26.91
C ALA A 158 26.27 -11.51 26.27
N LEU A 159 26.97 -10.76 27.12
CA LEU A 159 28.12 -9.93 26.79
C LEU A 159 29.36 -10.80 26.52
N GLY A 160 30.10 -10.49 25.45
CA GLY A 160 31.45 -10.99 25.19
C GLY A 160 32.41 -9.83 24.95
N THR A 161 33.28 -9.59 25.93
CA THR A 161 34.28 -8.50 26.03
C THR A 161 35.53 -8.73 25.18
N ALA A 162 36.00 -7.68 24.49
CA ALA A 162 37.41 -7.23 24.36
C ALA A 162 37.38 -6.00 23.42
N GLY A 163 37.92 -4.81 23.69
CA GLY A 163 38.94 -4.38 24.62
C GLY A 163 39.95 -3.52 23.85
N ALA A 164 40.01 -2.21 24.14
CA ALA A 164 41.06 -1.23 23.80
C ALA A 164 41.23 -0.87 22.30
N THR A 165 41.47 0.36 21.85
CA THR A 165 41.86 1.66 22.44
C THR A 165 41.89 2.68 21.28
N GLY A 166 41.76 3.97 21.56
CA GLY A 166 42.39 5.01 20.71
C GLY A 166 41.48 6.08 20.13
N THR A 167 41.23 7.10 20.95
CA THR A 167 41.08 8.53 20.61
C THR A 167 41.83 9.00 19.35
N VAL A 168 41.23 9.88 18.55
CA VAL A 168 41.49 11.35 18.43
C VAL A 168 40.77 11.84 17.17
N GLY A 169 40.06 12.97 17.29
CA GLY A 169 39.30 13.59 16.21
C GLY A 169 40.12 14.51 15.29
N ALA A 170 39.39 15.49 14.76
CA ALA A 170 39.81 16.64 13.95
C ALA A 170 39.72 16.47 12.41
N THR A 171 38.61 17.01 11.90
CA THR A 171 38.56 18.14 10.94
C THR A 171 39.61 18.22 9.82
N GLY A 172 39.12 18.48 8.61
CA GLY A 172 39.76 19.42 7.69
C GLY A 172 39.91 18.95 6.26
N THR A 173 39.01 19.48 5.42
CA THR A 173 39.30 20.23 4.17
C THR A 173 40.22 19.63 3.10
N GLU A 174 39.69 19.70 1.88
CA GLU A 174 40.35 19.55 0.57
C GLU A 174 41.72 20.25 0.47
N PRO A 175 42.53 19.90 -0.55
CA PRO A 175 42.42 20.66 -1.80
C PRO A 175 42.58 19.86 -3.10
N THR A 176 41.76 20.26 -4.07
CA THR A 176 42.08 20.56 -5.47
C THR A 176 43.51 20.30 -5.98
N GLY A 177 43.58 19.75 -7.21
CA GLY A 177 44.27 20.47 -8.29
C GLY A 177 45.47 19.79 -8.96
N ALA A 178 45.19 19.28 -10.16
CA ALA A 178 45.90 19.60 -11.41
C ALA A 178 47.22 18.88 -11.78
N THR A 179 47.13 18.28 -12.98
CA THR A 179 48.09 18.33 -14.11
C THR A 179 49.41 17.56 -14.04
N GLY A 180 49.64 16.74 -15.08
CA GLY A 180 50.95 16.15 -15.36
C GLY A 180 50.92 15.06 -16.43
N THR A 181 50.98 15.47 -17.69
CA THR A 181 51.07 14.67 -18.92
C THR A 181 52.46 14.02 -19.16
N VAL A 182 52.45 12.98 -20.00
CA VAL A 182 53.48 12.49 -20.98
C VAL A 182 54.38 11.30 -20.60
N GLY A 183 54.34 10.28 -21.48
CA GLY A 183 55.51 9.53 -21.99
C GLY A 183 55.68 8.09 -21.48
N ALA A 184 55.15 7.06 -22.15
CA ALA A 184 55.71 6.35 -23.33
C ALA A 184 56.92 5.44 -23.03
N THR A 185 56.72 4.11 -23.16
CA THR A 185 57.59 3.08 -23.78
C THR A 185 56.97 1.69 -23.47
N GLY A 186 56.52 0.90 -24.46
CA GLY A 186 57.28 -0.23 -25.03
C GLY A 186 57.41 -1.38 -24.02
N THR A 187 56.93 -2.61 -24.21
CA THR A 187 57.19 -3.52 -25.33
C THR A 187 56.36 -4.81 -25.13
N GLU A 188 55.88 -5.42 -26.22
CA GLU A 188 55.38 -6.82 -26.26
C GLU A 188 56.51 -7.84 -25.94
N PRO A 189 56.23 -9.15 -25.80
CA PRO A 189 55.98 -9.99 -26.99
C PRO A 189 54.83 -11.00 -26.86
N ALA A 190 54.25 -11.29 -28.03
CA ALA A 190 53.39 -12.42 -28.34
C ALA A 190 54.16 -13.76 -28.38
N GLY A 191 53.43 -14.88 -28.32
CA GLY A 191 53.94 -16.21 -28.66
C GLY A 191 52.93 -17.34 -28.41
N ALA A 192 52.22 -17.73 -29.47
CA ALA A 192 51.24 -18.81 -29.54
C ALA A 192 51.89 -20.22 -29.48
N THR A 193 51.09 -21.26 -29.20
CA THR A 193 51.01 -22.50 -30.02
C THR A 193 49.97 -23.51 -29.48
N GLU A 194 49.30 -24.16 -30.43
CA GLU A 194 48.30 -25.22 -30.33
C GLU A 194 48.92 -26.60 -30.00
N GLY A 195 48.07 -27.58 -29.65
CA GLY A 195 48.46 -29.00 -29.68
C GLY A 195 47.39 -29.97 -29.12
N ASP A 196 46.71 -30.68 -30.04
CA ASP A 196 45.86 -31.86 -29.86
C ASP A 196 46.54 -33.05 -29.14
N GLY A 197 45.74 -33.99 -28.61
CA GLY A 197 46.23 -35.36 -28.37
C GLY A 197 45.34 -36.28 -27.51
N ALA A 198 44.86 -37.36 -28.12
CA ALA A 198 43.87 -38.32 -27.61
C ALA A 198 44.38 -39.42 -26.64
N GLY A 199 43.39 -39.96 -25.88
CA GLY A 199 43.18 -41.29 -25.28
C GLY A 199 44.27 -42.37 -25.18
N THR A 200 44.23 -43.15 -24.09
CA THR A 200 43.95 -44.62 -24.11
C THR A 200 43.97 -45.25 -22.70
N ALA A 201 43.18 -46.31 -22.57
CA ALA A 201 42.93 -47.13 -21.39
C ALA A 201 44.03 -48.18 -21.10
N SER A 202 44.09 -48.68 -19.87
CA SER A 202 44.45 -50.08 -19.60
C SER A 202 43.87 -50.54 -18.25
N GLY A 203 43.22 -51.69 -18.26
CA GLY A 203 42.77 -52.41 -17.07
C GLY A 203 43.71 -53.55 -16.69
N SER A 204 43.47 -54.18 -15.54
CA SER A 204 43.95 -55.52 -15.24
C SER A 204 43.02 -56.21 -14.23
N GLU A 205 42.70 -57.45 -14.57
CA GLU A 205 41.74 -58.39 -14.00
C GLU A 205 42.19 -59.07 -12.69
N GLY A 206 41.26 -59.73 -11.96
CA GLY A 206 41.59 -60.92 -11.17
C GLY A 206 40.81 -61.20 -9.86
N SER A 207 39.64 -61.83 -9.96
CA SER A 207 38.89 -62.58 -8.90
C SER A 207 39.65 -63.87 -8.46
N PRO A 208 39.26 -64.69 -7.42
CA PRO A 208 37.91 -64.90 -6.87
C PRO A 208 37.71 -65.25 -5.36
N GLY A 209 36.47 -65.04 -4.89
CA GLY A 209 35.68 -66.06 -4.19
C GLY A 209 35.79 -66.22 -2.65
N ALA A 210 34.78 -65.73 -1.92
CA ALA A 210 33.93 -66.49 -0.98
C ALA A 210 33.01 -65.53 -0.19
N ALA A 211 31.72 -65.87 -0.12
CA ALA A 211 30.68 -65.22 0.69
C ALA A 211 30.01 -66.30 1.56
N PRO A 212 29.07 -65.99 2.48
CA PRO A 212 28.83 -64.75 3.24
C PRO A 212 28.73 -65.03 4.77
N GLU A 213 28.65 -64.00 5.61
CA GLU A 213 27.63 -63.91 6.68
C GLU A 213 27.56 -62.50 7.26
N SER A 214 26.35 -62.18 7.73
CA SER A 214 25.67 -60.90 7.88
C SER A 214 26.03 -60.04 9.10
N GLY A 215 25.89 -58.71 8.98
CA GLY A 215 25.53 -57.86 10.13
C GLY A 215 25.92 -56.38 10.06
N HIS A 216 24.98 -55.53 9.61
CA HIS A 216 24.75 -54.10 9.93
C HIS A 216 25.89 -53.07 9.86
N THR A 217 25.82 -52.11 8.91
CA THR A 217 25.84 -50.65 9.20
C THR A 217 25.40 -49.79 8.00
N GLU A 218 24.51 -48.84 8.28
CA GLU A 218 24.18 -47.55 7.64
C GLU A 218 24.45 -47.31 6.15
N ALA A 219 23.36 -47.16 5.38
CA ALA A 219 23.38 -46.63 4.02
C ALA A 219 23.14 -45.11 4.00
N ALA A 220 23.95 -44.44 3.18
CA ALA A 220 23.95 -43.02 2.85
C ALA A 220 22.57 -42.48 2.39
N PRO A 221 22.31 -41.18 2.52
CA PRO A 221 21.07 -40.58 2.05
C PRO A 221 21.00 -40.68 0.52
N SER A 222 20.06 -41.48 0.06
CA SER A 222 19.62 -41.58 -1.32
C SER A 222 19.20 -40.20 -1.84
N GLU A 223 19.86 -39.76 -2.90
CA GLU A 223 19.49 -38.60 -3.72
C GLU A 223 18.00 -38.67 -4.10
N ILE A 224 17.24 -37.66 -3.67
CA ILE A 224 15.86 -37.45 -4.09
C ILE A 224 15.92 -37.01 -5.56
N PRO A 225 15.23 -37.67 -6.50
CA PRO A 225 15.20 -37.22 -7.88
C PRO A 225 14.54 -35.84 -7.92
N ALA A 226 15.17 -34.91 -8.64
CA ALA A 226 14.64 -33.58 -8.90
C ALA A 226 13.18 -33.69 -9.38
N GLN A 227 12.24 -33.29 -8.53
CA GLN A 227 10.83 -33.20 -8.90
C GLN A 227 10.71 -32.10 -9.96
N GLY A 228 10.14 -32.43 -11.11
CA GLY A 228 9.76 -31.44 -12.11
C GLY A 228 8.84 -30.35 -11.52
N PRO A 229 8.63 -29.23 -12.23
CA PRO A 229 7.87 -28.10 -11.71
C PRO A 229 6.49 -28.56 -11.24
N LYS A 230 6.23 -28.39 -9.93
CA LYS A 230 4.95 -28.80 -9.33
C LYS A 230 3.84 -27.94 -9.92
N LYS A 231 2.92 -28.57 -10.65
CA LYS A 231 1.73 -27.90 -11.19
C LYS A 231 0.90 -27.35 -10.01
N ILE A 232 0.71 -26.03 -9.98
CA ILE A 232 -0.05 -25.37 -8.90
C ILE A 232 -1.54 -25.57 -9.14
N THR A 233 -2.24 -26.11 -8.14
CA THR A 233 -3.70 -26.36 -8.21
C THR A 233 -4.50 -25.31 -7.47
N TYR A 234 -5.79 -25.19 -7.77
CA TYR A 234 -6.66 -24.23 -7.07
C TYR A 234 -6.74 -24.51 -5.57
N SER A 235 -6.80 -25.79 -5.17
CA SER A 235 -6.79 -26.19 -3.75
C SER A 235 -5.55 -25.71 -3.01
N GLN A 236 -4.38 -25.67 -3.67
CA GLN A 236 -3.16 -25.11 -3.08
C GLN A 236 -3.26 -23.59 -2.88
N ILE A 237 -3.82 -22.86 -3.85
CA ILE A 237 -4.06 -21.41 -3.74
C ILE A 237 -5.00 -21.11 -2.57
N VAL A 238 -6.08 -21.88 -2.42
CA VAL A 238 -7.03 -21.76 -1.29
C VAL A 238 -6.33 -22.05 0.03
N ARG A 239 -5.55 -23.13 0.11
CA ARG A 239 -4.81 -23.50 1.32
C ARG A 239 -3.81 -22.43 1.74
N GLU A 240 -3.08 -21.85 0.79
CA GLU A 240 -2.09 -20.80 1.05
C GLU A 240 -2.69 -19.37 1.03
N GLY A 241 -4.03 -19.24 1.13
CA GLY A 241 -4.74 -17.97 0.92
C GLY A 241 -4.24 -16.78 1.76
N ARG A 242 -3.72 -17.03 2.98
CA ARG A 242 -3.13 -16.00 3.88
C ARG A 242 -1.76 -15.50 3.45
N ARG A 243 -1.15 -16.11 2.44
CA ARG A 243 0.08 -15.61 1.81
C ARG A 243 -0.22 -14.56 0.74
N PHE A 244 -1.48 -14.43 0.35
CA PHE A 244 -1.92 -13.41 -0.57
C PHE A 244 -2.31 -12.13 0.17
N ASN A 245 -1.92 -10.99 -0.40
CA ASN A 245 -2.43 -9.66 -0.04
C ASN A 245 -2.70 -8.95 -1.36
N ILE A 246 -3.94 -9.09 -1.83
CA ILE A 246 -4.35 -8.71 -3.17
C ILE A 246 -4.94 -7.31 -3.14
N ASP A 247 -4.21 -6.35 -3.70
CA ASP A 247 -4.64 -4.96 -3.74
C ASP A 247 -5.77 -4.74 -4.75
N LEU A 248 -6.81 -4.01 -4.31
CA LEU A 248 -7.81 -3.47 -5.24
C LEU A 248 -7.19 -2.39 -6.15
N VAL A 249 -6.24 -1.61 -5.61
CA VAL A 249 -5.54 -0.52 -6.30
C VAL A 249 -4.13 -0.95 -6.71
N SER A 250 -3.79 -0.78 -7.99
CA SER A 250 -2.45 -1.08 -8.51
C SER A 250 -1.69 0.20 -8.79
N LYS A 251 -0.85 0.60 -7.84
CA LYS A 251 0.01 1.79 -7.90
C LYS A 251 1.45 1.45 -7.49
N LEU A 252 2.37 2.34 -7.83
CA LEU A 252 3.75 2.32 -7.34
C LEU A 252 4.06 3.61 -6.59
N LEU A 253 5.02 3.52 -5.70
CA LEU A 253 5.56 4.69 -5.01
C LEU A 253 6.78 5.20 -5.78
N TYR A 254 6.71 6.42 -6.29
CA TYR A 254 7.91 7.09 -6.82
C TYR A 254 8.91 7.29 -5.69
N SER A 255 10.20 7.11 -5.98
CA SER A 255 11.26 7.32 -4.99
C SER A 255 11.35 8.78 -4.57
N ARG A 256 10.93 9.75 -5.41
CA ARG A 256 10.68 11.16 -5.07
C ARG A 256 9.27 11.54 -5.48
N GLY A 257 8.49 12.07 -4.54
CA GLY A 257 7.10 12.40 -4.76
C GLY A 257 6.35 12.65 -3.46
N LEU A 258 5.13 13.16 -3.58
CA LEU A 258 4.39 13.69 -2.43
C LEU A 258 4.19 12.65 -1.33
N LEU A 259 3.83 11.41 -1.70
CA LEU A 259 3.58 10.37 -0.70
C LEU A 259 4.86 9.90 0.01
N ILE A 260 5.96 9.65 -0.71
CA ILE A 260 7.20 9.20 -0.06
C ILE A 260 7.78 10.31 0.83
N ASP A 261 7.71 11.56 0.38
CA ASP A 261 8.19 12.69 1.16
C ASP A 261 7.31 12.91 2.41
N LEU A 262 5.98 12.72 2.29
CA LEU A 262 5.06 12.74 3.42
C LEU A 262 5.31 11.59 4.41
N LEU A 263 5.52 10.36 3.93
CA LEU A 263 5.82 9.19 4.76
C LEU A 263 7.08 9.41 5.60
N ILE A 264 8.12 9.99 4.99
CA ILE A 264 9.38 10.34 5.66
C ILE A 264 9.15 11.49 6.65
N LYS A 265 8.55 12.60 6.21
CA LYS A 265 8.31 13.79 7.03
C LYS A 265 7.51 13.47 8.30
N SER A 266 6.46 12.67 8.16
CA SER A 266 5.56 12.30 9.26
C SER A 266 6.07 11.12 10.10
N ASN A 267 7.22 10.53 9.76
CA ASN A 267 7.74 9.30 10.36
C ASN A 267 6.78 8.08 10.30
N VAL A 268 5.82 8.11 9.39
CA VAL A 268 4.90 7.00 9.07
C VAL A 268 5.62 5.88 8.34
N SER A 269 6.73 6.19 7.67
CA SER A 269 7.62 5.21 7.04
C SER A 269 8.09 4.09 7.97
N ARG A 270 8.07 4.28 9.29
CA ARG A 270 8.42 3.25 10.29
C ARG A 270 7.42 2.09 10.37
N TYR A 271 6.22 2.27 9.83
CA TYR A 271 5.16 1.25 9.89
C TYR A 271 5.13 0.32 8.67
N ALA A 272 5.93 0.60 7.64
CA ALA A 272 5.97 -0.20 6.42
C ALA A 272 7.40 -0.39 5.91
N GLU A 273 7.64 -1.53 5.29
CA GLU A 273 8.86 -1.81 4.54
C GLU A 273 8.59 -1.75 3.05
N PHE A 274 9.62 -1.51 2.25
CA PHE A 274 9.48 -1.33 0.79
C PHE A 274 10.48 -2.21 0.03
N LYS A 275 10.01 -2.76 -1.08
CA LYS A 275 10.85 -3.44 -2.09
C LYS A 275 11.00 -2.54 -3.31
N ASN A 276 12.19 -2.52 -3.89
CA ASN A 276 12.44 -1.82 -5.15
C ASN A 276 11.71 -2.53 -6.31
N ALA A 277 11.08 -1.75 -7.19
CA ALA A 277 10.81 -2.25 -8.54
C ALA A 277 12.15 -2.37 -9.27
N THR A 278 12.44 -3.54 -9.81
CA THR A 278 13.77 -3.84 -10.38
C THR A 278 13.80 -3.68 -11.89
N ARG A 279 12.63 -3.74 -12.54
CA ARG A 279 12.52 -3.74 -14.00
C ARG A 279 11.43 -2.79 -14.50
N VAL A 280 11.78 -2.00 -15.51
CA VAL A 280 10.82 -1.30 -16.37
C VAL A 280 10.82 -2.03 -17.71
N LEU A 281 9.66 -2.43 -18.17
CA LEU A 281 9.45 -3.24 -19.36
C LEU A 281 8.60 -2.46 -20.37
N ALA A 282 8.85 -2.72 -21.65
CA ALA A 282 8.07 -2.19 -22.77
C ALA A 282 7.48 -3.34 -23.58
N PHE A 283 6.29 -3.12 -24.14
CA PHE A 283 5.68 -4.04 -25.09
C PHE A 283 5.78 -3.48 -26.51
N ARG A 284 6.54 -4.17 -27.36
CA ARG A 284 6.73 -3.77 -28.76
C ARG A 284 6.78 -4.98 -29.68
N GLU A 285 6.07 -4.89 -30.81
CA GLU A 285 6.09 -5.92 -31.87
C GLU A 285 5.80 -7.34 -31.34
N GLY A 286 4.92 -7.45 -30.34
CA GLY A 286 4.55 -8.73 -29.73
C GLY A 286 5.52 -9.27 -28.68
N LYS A 287 6.60 -8.54 -28.36
CA LYS A 287 7.63 -8.94 -27.41
C LYS A 287 7.69 -8.00 -26.20
N VAL A 288 7.97 -8.60 -25.04
CA VAL A 288 8.28 -7.88 -23.81
C VAL A 288 9.80 -7.70 -23.75
N GLU A 289 10.26 -6.46 -23.57
CA GLU A 289 11.68 -6.16 -23.45
C GLU A 289 11.96 -5.21 -22.29
N GLN A 290 13.14 -5.37 -21.67
CA GLN A 290 13.57 -4.53 -20.57
C GLN A 290 14.11 -3.20 -21.08
N VAL A 291 13.59 -2.11 -20.54
CA VAL A 291 14.00 -0.75 -20.86
C VAL A 291 15.24 -0.37 -20.05
N PRO A 292 16.30 0.18 -20.68
CA PRO A 292 17.45 0.68 -19.95
C PRO A 292 17.08 1.84 -19.00
N CYS A 293 17.37 1.69 -17.70
CA CYS A 293 17.03 2.70 -16.69
C CYS A 293 18.25 3.45 -16.13
N SER A 294 19.47 3.10 -16.51
CA SER A 294 20.69 3.80 -16.11
C SER A 294 21.60 4.09 -17.29
N ARG A 295 22.56 5.00 -17.11
CA ARG A 295 23.62 5.23 -18.11
C ARG A 295 24.39 3.94 -18.42
N ALA A 296 24.61 3.10 -17.41
CA ALA A 296 25.24 1.79 -17.57
C ALA A 296 24.37 0.86 -18.41
N ASP A 297 23.06 0.81 -18.18
CA ASP A 297 22.13 -0.01 -18.96
C ASP A 297 22.06 0.46 -20.41
N VAL A 298 22.01 1.78 -20.65
CA VAL A 298 22.03 2.34 -22.01
C VAL A 298 23.33 1.95 -22.72
N PHE A 299 24.46 1.99 -22.02
CA PHE A 299 25.75 1.58 -22.58
C PHE A 299 25.79 0.08 -22.90
N ASN A 300 25.29 -0.77 -22.01
CA ASN A 300 25.28 -2.23 -22.15
C ASN A 300 24.17 -2.77 -23.08
N SER A 301 23.17 -1.94 -23.40
CA SER A 301 22.05 -2.36 -24.26
C SER A 301 22.53 -2.78 -25.65
N ARG A 302 22.11 -3.98 -26.06
CA ARG A 302 22.34 -4.53 -27.41
C ARG A 302 21.22 -4.15 -28.39
N GLN A 303 20.10 -3.63 -27.89
CA GLN A 303 18.92 -3.26 -28.67
C GLN A 303 19.06 -1.87 -29.30
N LEU A 304 19.86 -0.99 -28.68
CA LEU A 304 20.08 0.37 -29.15
C LEU A 304 21.39 0.49 -29.94
N THR A 305 21.34 1.14 -31.10
CA THR A 305 22.55 1.49 -31.85
C THR A 305 23.35 2.59 -31.14
N MET A 306 24.65 2.73 -31.46
CA MET A 306 25.50 3.78 -30.88
C MET A 306 24.96 5.20 -31.14
N VAL A 307 24.31 5.40 -32.29
CA VAL A 307 23.67 6.67 -32.65
C VAL A 307 22.44 6.91 -31.77
N GLU A 308 21.58 5.91 -31.62
CA GLU A 308 20.39 6.00 -30.75
C GLU A 308 20.77 6.25 -29.28
N LYS A 309 21.82 5.59 -28.77
CA LYS A 309 22.32 5.84 -27.40
C LYS A 309 22.71 7.30 -27.21
N ARG A 310 23.40 7.91 -28.18
CA ARG A 310 23.77 9.33 -28.13
C ARG A 310 22.56 10.25 -28.19
N MET A 311 21.59 9.94 -29.04
CA MET A 311 20.36 10.71 -29.19
C MET A 311 19.52 10.67 -27.92
N LEU A 312 19.36 9.49 -27.33
CA LEU A 312 18.65 9.28 -26.07
C LEU A 312 19.31 10.08 -24.94
N MET A 313 20.61 9.91 -24.72
CA MET A 313 21.32 10.64 -23.66
C MET A 313 21.23 12.16 -23.83
N LYS A 314 21.34 12.67 -25.06
CA LYS A 314 21.19 14.10 -25.35
C LYS A 314 19.78 14.58 -24.98
N PHE A 315 18.75 13.83 -25.38
CA PHE A 315 17.37 14.21 -25.11
C PHE A 315 17.02 14.11 -23.62
N LEU A 316 17.44 13.05 -22.92
CA LEU A 316 17.20 12.91 -21.47
C LEU A 316 17.91 14.00 -20.66
N THR A 317 19.11 14.44 -21.09
CA THR A 317 19.81 15.57 -20.47
C THR A 317 19.00 16.85 -20.64
N PHE A 318 18.50 17.11 -21.85
CA PHE A 318 17.58 18.22 -22.08
C PHE A 318 16.32 18.13 -21.19
N CYS A 319 15.73 16.95 -21.02
CA CYS A 319 14.53 16.79 -20.18
C CYS A 319 14.77 17.06 -18.69
N LEU A 320 15.99 16.88 -18.16
CA LEU A 320 16.29 17.19 -16.76
C LEU A 320 16.21 18.70 -16.50
N ASP A 321 16.73 19.49 -17.44
CA ASP A 321 16.88 20.94 -17.33
C ASP A 321 15.99 21.70 -18.34
N TYR A 322 14.86 21.09 -18.76
CA TYR A 322 14.04 21.63 -19.85
C TYR A 322 13.52 23.04 -19.56
N GLU A 323 13.31 23.37 -18.29
CA GLU A 323 12.87 24.70 -17.82
C GLU A 323 13.90 25.80 -18.13
N GLU A 324 15.18 25.45 -18.23
CA GLU A 324 16.26 26.38 -18.62
C GLU A 324 16.33 26.61 -20.13
N HIS A 325 15.56 25.84 -20.91
CA HIS A 325 15.52 25.89 -22.37
C HIS A 325 14.09 26.06 -22.95
N PRO A 326 13.33 27.11 -22.58
CA PRO A 326 11.99 27.35 -23.12
C PRO A 326 11.95 27.40 -24.65
N GLU A 327 12.98 27.96 -25.28
CA GLU A 327 13.11 28.08 -26.73
C GLU A 327 13.05 26.75 -27.48
N GLU A 328 13.30 25.63 -26.79
CA GLU A 328 13.32 24.31 -27.41
C GLU A 328 11.94 23.61 -27.46
N TYR A 329 10.94 24.10 -26.71
CA TYR A 329 9.60 23.47 -26.66
C TYR A 329 8.43 24.46 -26.66
N GLN A 330 8.65 25.76 -26.48
CA GLN A 330 7.58 26.76 -26.36
C GLN A 330 6.64 26.80 -27.58
N ASP A 331 7.19 26.65 -28.79
CA ASP A 331 6.41 26.57 -30.05
C ASP A 331 5.49 25.34 -30.12
N HIS A 332 5.65 24.39 -29.20
CA HIS A 332 4.98 23.10 -29.16
C HIS A 332 4.13 22.88 -27.90
N GLU A 333 3.91 23.92 -27.08
CA GLU A 333 3.10 23.83 -25.85
C GLU A 333 1.66 23.36 -26.10
N GLY A 334 1.06 23.81 -27.22
CA GLY A 334 -0.29 23.43 -27.63
C GLY A 334 -0.38 22.05 -28.30
N SER A 335 0.75 21.41 -28.61
CA SER A 335 0.80 20.10 -29.25
C SER A 335 0.90 18.96 -28.23
N THR A 336 0.67 17.73 -28.67
CA THR A 336 0.84 16.55 -27.80
C THR A 336 2.33 16.23 -27.63
N PHE A 337 2.69 15.60 -26.52
CA PHE A 337 4.07 15.17 -26.28
C PHE A 337 4.55 14.21 -27.37
N ALA A 338 3.67 13.34 -27.88
CA ALA A 338 3.98 12.45 -29.00
C ALA A 338 4.34 13.23 -30.28
N GLN A 339 3.63 14.32 -30.59
CA GLN A 339 3.93 15.20 -31.72
C GLN A 339 5.25 15.94 -31.51
N PHE A 340 5.51 16.42 -30.29
CA PHE A 340 6.78 17.05 -29.93
C PHE A 340 7.96 16.08 -30.11
N LEU A 341 7.86 14.83 -29.66
CA LEU A 341 8.92 13.84 -29.81
C LEU A 341 9.31 13.58 -31.28
N GLN A 342 8.35 13.70 -32.21
CA GLN A 342 8.61 13.57 -33.65
C GLN A 342 9.48 14.70 -34.20
N THR A 343 9.45 15.90 -33.61
CA THR A 343 10.25 17.04 -34.07
C THR A 343 11.70 16.98 -33.58
N ARG A 344 11.98 16.23 -32.50
CA ARG A 344 13.29 16.16 -31.83
C ARG A 344 14.29 15.22 -32.50
N LYS A 345 14.03 14.83 -33.75
CA LYS A 345 14.85 13.93 -34.59
C LYS A 345 15.10 12.54 -33.96
N LEU A 346 14.27 12.10 -33.00
CA LEU A 346 14.40 10.78 -32.37
C LEU A 346 13.95 9.66 -33.31
N THR A 347 14.53 8.45 -33.20
CA THR A 347 14.02 7.29 -33.96
C THR A 347 12.66 6.85 -33.40
N PRO A 348 11.77 6.22 -34.20
CA PRO A 348 10.48 5.73 -33.72
C PRO A 348 10.61 4.82 -32.48
N SER A 349 11.69 4.05 -32.42
CA SER A 349 12.07 3.20 -31.27
C SER A 349 12.24 4.02 -29.99
N LEU A 350 13.05 5.09 -30.04
CA LEU A 350 13.29 5.95 -28.88
C LEU A 350 12.04 6.73 -28.48
N GLN A 351 11.27 7.22 -29.46
CA GLN A 351 10.01 7.91 -29.18
C GLN A 351 9.06 7.00 -28.40
N HIS A 352 8.95 5.73 -28.79
CA HIS A 352 8.14 4.73 -28.09
C HIS A 352 8.58 4.53 -26.64
N PHE A 353 9.87 4.31 -26.39
CA PHE A 353 10.38 4.13 -25.01
C PHE A 353 10.17 5.37 -24.14
N ILE A 354 10.46 6.55 -24.68
CA ILE A 354 10.30 7.80 -23.94
C ILE A 354 8.83 8.04 -23.59
N LEU A 355 7.93 7.87 -24.56
CA LEU A 355 6.51 8.12 -24.37
C LEU A 355 5.87 7.11 -23.40
N HIS A 356 6.08 5.82 -23.63
CA HIS A 356 5.31 4.77 -22.95
C HIS A 356 6.00 4.18 -21.72
N SER A 357 7.32 4.25 -21.62
CA SER A 357 8.08 3.63 -20.51
C SER A 357 8.69 4.63 -19.53
N ILE A 358 9.03 5.85 -20.00
CA ILE A 358 9.62 6.89 -19.15
C ILE A 358 8.57 7.91 -18.72
N ALA A 359 7.96 8.62 -19.67
CA ALA A 359 6.94 9.62 -19.38
C ALA A 359 5.61 8.97 -18.93
N MET A 360 5.26 7.83 -19.54
CA MET A 360 4.01 7.09 -19.28
C MET A 360 2.75 7.98 -19.40
N VAL A 361 2.75 8.89 -20.38
CA VAL A 361 1.64 9.80 -20.66
C VAL A 361 0.80 9.33 -21.86
N SER A 362 -0.45 9.79 -21.94
CA SER A 362 -1.33 9.49 -23.06
C SER A 362 -0.75 10.03 -24.38
N GLN A 363 -0.74 9.19 -25.41
CA GLN A 363 -0.26 9.58 -26.74
C GLN A 363 -1.16 10.65 -27.39
N THR A 364 -2.47 10.60 -27.12
CA THR A 364 -3.48 11.46 -27.75
C THR A 364 -3.81 12.69 -26.93
N GLU A 365 -3.73 12.60 -25.61
CA GLU A 365 -4.16 13.67 -24.70
C GLU A 365 -2.99 14.35 -23.97
N GLY A 366 -1.87 13.64 -23.79
CA GLY A 366 -0.72 14.13 -23.03
C GLY A 366 -0.07 15.31 -23.71
N ARG A 367 -0.03 16.46 -23.03
CA ARG A 367 0.55 17.70 -23.55
C ARG A 367 2.07 17.67 -23.49
N THR A 368 2.74 18.46 -24.33
CA THR A 368 4.21 18.55 -24.35
C THR A 368 4.79 18.82 -22.96
N LEU A 369 4.24 19.82 -22.24
CA LEU A 369 4.73 20.19 -20.90
C LEU A 369 4.55 19.06 -19.88
N GLU A 370 3.41 18.37 -19.92
CA GLU A 370 3.12 17.22 -19.05
C GLU A 370 4.12 16.08 -19.29
N GLY A 371 4.39 15.75 -20.56
CA GLY A 371 5.37 14.74 -20.91
C GLY A 371 6.80 15.08 -20.49
N LEU A 372 7.20 16.36 -20.59
CA LEU A 372 8.49 16.84 -20.11
C LEU A 372 8.59 16.75 -18.58
N GLN A 373 7.56 17.20 -17.85
CA GLN A 373 7.48 17.11 -16.39
C GLN A 373 7.54 15.65 -15.91
N ALA A 374 6.79 14.75 -16.55
CA ALA A 374 6.80 13.32 -16.22
C ALA A 374 8.17 12.69 -16.49
N THR A 375 8.79 13.02 -17.63
CA THR A 375 10.15 12.55 -17.98
C THR A 375 11.17 13.04 -16.95
N LYS A 376 11.14 14.33 -16.60
CA LYS A 376 12.01 14.93 -15.58
C LYS A 376 11.83 14.23 -14.23
N LYS A 377 10.59 14.05 -13.76
CA LYS A 377 10.27 13.36 -12.50
C LYS A 377 10.80 11.93 -12.50
N PHE A 378 10.58 11.17 -13.57
CA PHE A 378 11.10 9.81 -13.72
C PHE A 378 12.62 9.80 -13.54
N LEU A 379 13.34 10.67 -14.26
CA LEU A 379 14.80 10.74 -14.23
C LEU A 379 15.35 11.14 -12.85
N GLN A 380 14.72 12.09 -12.17
CA GLN A 380 15.12 12.52 -10.83
C GLN A 380 14.94 11.43 -9.76
N CYS A 381 14.03 10.50 -10.00
CA CYS A 381 13.76 9.37 -9.10
C CYS A 381 14.75 8.21 -9.26
N LEU A 382 15.44 8.10 -10.40
CA LEU A 382 16.41 7.03 -10.64
C LEU A 382 17.57 7.08 -9.65
N GLY A 383 17.99 5.92 -9.15
CA GLY A 383 19.18 5.80 -8.30
C GLY A 383 19.00 6.22 -6.84
N ARG A 384 17.81 6.69 -6.40
CA ARG A 384 17.60 7.08 -4.98
C ARG A 384 17.67 5.89 -4.03
N TYR A 385 17.01 4.78 -4.37
CA TYR A 385 17.00 3.53 -3.59
C TYR A 385 17.35 2.28 -4.41
N GLY A 386 17.25 2.38 -5.74
CA GLY A 386 17.47 1.29 -6.68
C GLY A 386 17.70 1.81 -8.09
N ASN A 387 17.81 0.89 -9.05
CA ASN A 387 18.06 1.19 -10.46
C ASN A 387 16.86 1.81 -11.18
N THR A 388 15.63 1.58 -10.70
CA THR A 388 14.40 2.17 -11.25
C THR A 388 13.85 3.25 -10.29
N PRO A 389 12.86 4.06 -10.73
CA PRO A 389 12.34 5.15 -9.90
C PRO A 389 11.25 4.72 -8.92
N PHE A 390 10.96 3.42 -8.79
CA PHE A 390 9.78 2.95 -8.07
C PHE A 390 10.09 2.02 -6.88
N LEU A 391 9.22 2.12 -5.88
CA LEU A 391 9.12 1.28 -4.70
C LEU A 391 7.72 0.64 -4.64
N PHE A 392 7.62 -0.49 -3.97
CA PHE A 392 6.37 -1.16 -3.64
C PHE A 392 6.37 -1.55 -2.15
N PRO A 393 5.32 -1.22 -1.38
CA PRO A 393 5.22 -1.60 0.03
C PRO A 393 5.09 -3.12 0.18
N LEU A 394 5.84 -3.72 1.11
CA LEU A 394 5.63 -5.11 1.49
C LEU A 394 4.20 -5.28 2.02
N TYR A 395 3.58 -6.42 1.71
CA TYR A 395 2.18 -6.73 2.01
C TYR A 395 1.12 -5.93 1.22
N GLY A 396 1.55 -5.07 0.28
CA GLY A 396 0.66 -4.41 -0.67
C GLY A 396 0.33 -2.96 -0.32
N GLN A 397 -0.34 -2.28 -1.25
CA GLN A 397 -0.75 -0.88 -1.11
C GLN A 397 -1.77 -0.66 0.02
N GLY A 398 -2.53 -1.69 0.38
CA GLY A 398 -3.48 -1.66 1.50
C GLY A 398 -2.87 -1.34 2.87
N GLU A 399 -1.55 -1.46 3.02
CA GLU A 399 -0.85 -1.09 4.25
C GLU A 399 -0.76 0.44 4.44
N ILE A 400 -0.68 1.21 3.35
CA ILE A 400 -0.42 2.66 3.45
C ILE A 400 -1.55 3.40 4.18
N PRO A 401 -2.86 3.18 3.88
CA PRO A 401 -3.93 3.78 4.66
C PRO A 401 -3.84 3.42 6.15
N GLN A 402 -3.52 2.16 6.47
CA GLN A 402 -3.39 1.69 7.85
C GLN A 402 -2.23 2.38 8.59
N CYS A 403 -1.12 2.65 7.90
CA CYS A 403 0.01 3.38 8.46
C CYS A 403 -0.40 4.80 8.91
N PHE A 404 -1.19 5.51 8.11
CA PHE A 404 -1.72 6.83 8.50
C PHE A 404 -2.82 6.72 9.57
N CYS A 405 -3.69 5.71 9.50
CA CYS A 405 -4.66 5.46 10.56
C CYS A 405 -3.98 5.23 11.92
N ARG A 406 -2.84 4.51 11.93
CA ARG A 406 -2.03 4.33 13.12
C ARG A 406 -1.46 5.66 13.63
N LEU A 407 -0.98 6.53 12.75
CA LEU A 407 -0.52 7.86 13.14
C LEU A 407 -1.64 8.64 13.83
N CYS A 408 -2.85 8.66 13.25
CA CYS A 408 -4.01 9.30 13.87
C CYS A 408 -4.33 8.71 15.26
N ALA A 409 -4.34 7.39 15.40
CA ALA A 409 -4.63 6.72 16.67
C ALA A 409 -3.60 7.04 17.76
N VAL A 410 -2.31 7.11 17.40
CA VAL A 410 -1.23 7.48 18.33
C VAL A 410 -1.44 8.88 18.91
N PHE A 411 -2.01 9.80 18.13
CA PHE A 411 -2.33 11.17 18.55
C PHE A 411 -3.77 11.32 19.07
N GLY A 412 -4.41 10.23 19.51
CA GLY A 412 -5.70 10.26 20.21
C GLY A 412 -6.94 10.14 19.32
N GLY A 413 -6.77 9.86 18.02
CA GLY A 413 -7.89 9.54 17.14
C GLY A 413 -8.62 8.26 17.55
N ILE A 414 -9.95 8.29 17.57
CA ILE A 414 -10.81 7.14 17.89
C ILE A 414 -11.25 6.45 16.61
N TYR A 415 -11.10 5.12 16.57
CA TYR A 415 -11.39 4.30 15.40
C TYR A 415 -12.57 3.35 15.63
N CYS A 416 -13.53 3.36 14.71
CA CYS A 416 -14.67 2.43 14.72
C CYS A 416 -14.88 1.78 13.35
N LEU A 417 -14.47 0.52 13.20
CA LEU A 417 -14.84 -0.32 12.06
C LEU A 417 -16.22 -0.97 12.31
N ARG A 418 -16.90 -1.38 11.23
CA ARG A 418 -18.29 -1.89 11.28
C ARG A 418 -19.25 -0.88 11.88
N HIS A 419 -18.96 0.41 11.69
CA HIS A 419 -19.71 1.52 12.30
C HIS A 419 -20.20 2.45 11.20
N ALA A 420 -21.37 2.12 10.65
CA ALA A 420 -21.99 2.93 9.60
C ALA A 420 -22.61 4.23 10.14
N VAL A 421 -22.59 5.27 9.33
CA VAL A 421 -23.26 6.55 9.60
C VAL A 421 -24.52 6.64 8.76
N ARG A 422 -25.64 7.04 9.35
CA ARG A 422 -26.95 7.10 8.68
C ARG A 422 -27.16 8.42 7.97
N CYS A 423 -26.84 9.54 8.63
CA CYS A 423 -27.06 10.87 8.07
C CYS A 423 -26.13 11.93 8.68
N LEU A 424 -26.00 13.03 7.95
CA LEU A 424 -25.47 14.30 8.42
C LEU A 424 -26.63 15.17 8.90
N VAL A 425 -26.47 15.85 10.04
CA VAL A 425 -27.47 16.75 10.62
C VAL A 425 -27.07 18.20 10.37
N LEU A 426 -27.91 18.91 9.64
CA LEU A 426 -27.72 20.29 9.23
C LEU A 426 -28.56 21.23 10.08
N ASP A 427 -27.97 22.39 10.39
CA ASP A 427 -28.67 23.51 10.99
C ASP A 427 -29.33 24.39 9.93
N ARG A 428 -30.66 24.59 9.99
CA ARG A 428 -31.35 25.45 9.01
C ARG A 428 -30.93 26.91 9.11
N ALA A 429 -30.54 27.37 10.31
CA ALA A 429 -30.19 28.78 10.54
C ALA A 429 -28.81 29.14 9.97
N SER A 430 -27.79 28.32 10.23
CA SER A 430 -26.42 28.56 9.75
C SER A 430 -26.09 27.88 8.42
N GLY A 431 -26.88 26.91 7.98
CA GLY A 431 -26.59 26.09 6.80
C GLY A 431 -25.36 25.17 6.97
N ARG A 432 -24.90 24.96 8.21
CA ARG A 432 -23.73 24.12 8.53
C ARG A 432 -24.14 22.76 9.08
N CYS A 433 -23.30 21.76 8.86
CA CYS A 433 -23.44 20.47 9.53
C CYS A 433 -23.06 20.61 11.01
N LYS A 434 -23.90 20.10 11.91
CA LYS A 434 -23.73 20.12 13.38
C LYS A 434 -23.31 18.77 13.94
N ALA A 435 -23.76 17.67 13.34
CA ALA A 435 -23.58 16.33 13.88
C ALA A 435 -23.74 15.25 12.82
N ILE A 436 -23.36 14.03 13.16
CA ILE A 436 -23.81 12.81 12.49
C ILE A 436 -24.76 12.02 13.38
N VAL A 437 -25.58 11.15 12.78
CA VAL A 437 -26.30 10.08 13.48
C VAL A 437 -25.75 8.75 13.00
N ASP A 438 -25.23 7.94 13.92
CA ASP A 438 -24.70 6.63 13.60
C ASP A 438 -25.79 5.54 13.49
N HIS A 439 -25.40 4.32 13.14
CA HIS A 439 -26.34 3.21 13.01
C HIS A 439 -26.92 2.68 14.32
N PHE A 440 -26.39 3.09 15.48
CA PHE A 440 -26.96 2.81 16.80
C PHE A 440 -27.94 3.90 17.26
N GLY A 441 -28.10 4.97 16.47
CA GLY A 441 -28.93 6.12 16.84
C GLY A 441 -28.24 7.10 17.78
N GLN A 442 -26.91 6.99 17.96
CA GLN A 442 -26.15 7.96 18.72
C GLN A 442 -25.89 9.20 17.86
N ARG A 443 -26.20 10.37 18.43
CA ARG A 443 -25.87 11.67 17.84
C ARG A 443 -24.48 12.11 18.27
N ILE A 444 -23.62 12.41 17.30
CA ILE A 444 -22.22 12.78 17.54
C ILE A 444 -21.94 14.12 16.88
N SER A 445 -21.63 15.14 17.68
CA SER A 445 -21.37 16.50 17.24
C SER A 445 -19.90 16.72 16.83
N ALA A 446 -19.69 17.51 15.78
CA ALA A 446 -18.35 17.91 15.34
C ALA A 446 -18.35 19.24 14.57
N LYS A 447 -17.17 19.84 14.42
CA LYS A 447 -16.99 21.11 13.70
C LYS A 447 -16.84 20.89 12.19
N TYR A 448 -16.14 19.82 11.82
CA TYR A 448 -15.84 19.46 10.44
C TYR A 448 -16.15 17.98 10.18
N PHE A 449 -16.63 17.71 8.96
CA PHE A 449 -17.02 16.37 8.53
C PHE A 449 -16.33 16.06 7.21
N ILE A 450 -15.62 14.95 7.15
CA ILE A 450 -14.92 14.48 5.96
C ILE A 450 -15.56 13.17 5.57
N VAL A 451 -16.06 13.08 4.34
CA VAL A 451 -16.82 11.93 3.86
C VAL A 451 -16.23 11.47 2.54
N GLU A 452 -15.91 10.19 2.42
CA GLU A 452 -15.52 9.61 1.13
C GLU A 452 -16.74 9.49 0.19
N ASP A 453 -16.52 9.73 -1.10
CA ASP A 453 -17.56 9.76 -2.14
C ASP A 453 -18.57 8.61 -2.10
N SER A 454 -18.14 7.37 -1.84
CA SER A 454 -19.02 6.20 -1.82
C SER A 454 -20.09 6.23 -0.71
N TYR A 455 -19.84 7.00 0.35
CA TYR A 455 -20.78 7.18 1.46
C TYR A 455 -21.83 8.25 1.16
N LEU A 456 -21.71 9.03 0.09
CA LEU A 456 -22.72 10.01 -0.29
C LEU A 456 -23.91 9.32 -1.00
N SER A 457 -25.11 9.83 -0.73
CA SER A 457 -26.32 9.28 -1.35
C SER A 457 -26.42 9.60 -2.85
N GLU A 458 -27.19 8.81 -3.58
CA GLU A 458 -27.44 9.04 -5.01
C GLU A 458 -28.05 10.42 -5.28
N SER A 459 -28.90 10.92 -4.38
CA SER A 459 -29.46 12.28 -4.46
C SER A 459 -28.36 13.34 -4.40
N THR A 460 -27.41 13.22 -3.47
CA THR A 460 -26.29 14.14 -3.35
C THR A 460 -25.38 14.08 -4.58
N CYS A 461 -25.22 12.91 -5.20
CA CYS A 461 -24.35 12.69 -6.34
C CYS A 461 -25.05 12.81 -7.71
N THR A 462 -26.28 13.33 -7.79
CA THR A 462 -27.09 13.33 -9.03
C THR A 462 -26.39 14.02 -10.21
N ASN A 463 -25.65 15.10 -9.95
CA ASN A 463 -24.97 15.89 -10.97
C ASN A 463 -23.50 15.48 -11.19
N VAL A 464 -23.04 14.41 -10.53
CA VAL A 464 -21.64 13.98 -10.57
C VAL A 464 -21.41 13.04 -11.74
N CYS A 465 -20.47 13.41 -12.61
CA CYS A 465 -20.03 12.58 -13.72
C CYS A 465 -18.76 11.81 -13.33
N TYR A 466 -18.93 10.56 -12.92
CA TYR A 466 -17.79 9.70 -12.56
C TYR A 466 -17.06 9.16 -13.79
N ARG A 467 -15.75 9.00 -13.64
CA ARG A 467 -14.94 8.14 -14.51
C ARG A 467 -14.91 6.73 -13.94
N GLN A 468 -14.33 5.80 -14.69
CA GLN A 468 -14.19 4.40 -14.30
C GLN A 468 -12.76 3.92 -14.57
N ILE A 469 -12.28 3.01 -13.73
CA ILE A 469 -10.98 2.35 -13.84
C ILE A 469 -11.22 0.87 -14.11
N SER A 470 -10.64 0.37 -15.20
CA SER A 470 -10.65 -1.04 -15.55
C SER A 470 -9.51 -1.73 -14.81
N ARG A 471 -9.82 -2.73 -13.99
CA ARG A 471 -8.86 -3.49 -13.20
C ARG A 471 -8.94 -4.97 -13.53
N ALA A 472 -7.77 -5.61 -13.61
CA ALA A 472 -7.66 -7.05 -13.57
C ALA A 472 -6.56 -7.47 -12.58
N VAL A 473 -6.78 -8.59 -11.92
CA VAL A 473 -5.79 -9.23 -11.05
C VAL A 473 -5.64 -10.68 -11.48
N LEU A 474 -4.41 -11.11 -11.74
CA LEU A 474 -4.07 -12.44 -12.19
C LEU A 474 -3.12 -13.09 -11.19
N ILE A 475 -3.29 -14.38 -10.96
CA ILE A 475 -2.29 -15.25 -10.32
C ILE A 475 -1.64 -16.06 -11.45
N THR A 476 -0.32 -15.95 -11.62
CA THR A 476 0.43 -16.65 -12.67
C THR A 476 1.53 -17.51 -12.05
N ASP A 477 2.00 -18.52 -12.79
CA ASP A 477 3.07 -19.42 -12.34
C ASP A 477 4.49 -19.00 -12.76
N GLN A 478 4.60 -18.09 -13.73
CA GLN A 478 5.88 -17.56 -14.20
C GLN A 478 5.82 -16.04 -14.43
N SER A 479 7.00 -15.44 -14.60
CA SER A 479 7.14 -14.04 -14.92
C SER A 479 6.91 -13.76 -16.41
N VAL A 480 6.38 -12.58 -16.75
CA VAL A 480 6.23 -12.11 -18.14
C VAL A 480 7.57 -11.99 -18.89
N LEU A 481 8.69 -11.95 -18.17
CA LEU A 481 10.03 -11.98 -18.73
C LEU A 481 10.91 -12.89 -17.86
N ASN A 482 11.13 -14.12 -18.32
CA ASN A 482 11.95 -15.10 -17.63
C ASN A 482 13.43 -14.67 -17.58
N THR A 483 14.01 -14.73 -16.38
CA THR A 483 15.43 -14.45 -16.10
C THR A 483 15.93 -15.38 -15.00
N ASP A 484 17.23 -15.44 -14.76
CA ASP A 484 17.83 -16.27 -13.70
C ASP A 484 17.38 -15.87 -12.28
N SER A 485 16.79 -14.67 -12.11
CA SER A 485 16.30 -14.16 -10.83
C SER A 485 14.77 -14.05 -10.83
N GLU A 486 14.10 -14.94 -10.10
CA GLU A 486 12.64 -14.98 -9.98
C GLU A 486 12.05 -13.90 -9.06
N GLN A 487 12.85 -13.27 -8.19
CA GLN A 487 12.36 -12.37 -7.14
C GLN A 487 12.37 -10.89 -7.56
N GLN A 488 11.81 -10.61 -8.74
CA GLN A 488 11.75 -9.29 -9.35
C GLN A 488 10.35 -8.67 -9.29
N VAL A 489 10.31 -7.34 -9.19
CA VAL A 489 9.07 -6.55 -9.34
C VAL A 489 9.21 -5.75 -10.62
N SER A 490 8.20 -5.82 -11.47
CA SER A 490 8.26 -5.27 -12.83
C SER A 490 7.07 -4.39 -13.12
N ILE A 491 7.30 -3.29 -13.83
CA ILE A 491 6.26 -2.51 -14.47
C ILE A 491 6.37 -2.65 -15.98
N LEU A 492 5.26 -2.90 -16.64
CA LEU A 492 5.15 -3.02 -18.09
C LEU A 492 4.05 -2.07 -18.58
N SER A 493 4.37 -1.25 -19.56
CA SER A 493 3.39 -0.43 -20.27
C SER A 493 3.05 -1.08 -21.61
N VAL A 494 1.76 -1.31 -21.84
CA VAL A 494 1.23 -1.87 -23.08
C VAL A 494 0.45 -0.78 -23.81
N PRO A 495 1.00 -0.22 -24.90
CA PRO A 495 0.30 0.80 -25.68
C PRO A 495 -1.00 0.25 -26.30
N PRO A 496 -1.99 1.12 -26.55
CA PRO A 496 -3.25 0.71 -27.14
C PRO A 496 -3.04 0.18 -28.57
N VAL A 497 -3.79 -0.86 -28.93
CA VAL A 497 -3.80 -1.42 -30.30
C VAL A 497 -4.66 -0.57 -31.23
N GLU A 498 -5.76 -0.05 -30.71
CA GLU A 498 -6.73 0.77 -31.42
C GLU A 498 -6.55 2.24 -31.05
N LEU A 499 -6.66 3.11 -32.05
CA LEU A 499 -6.60 4.55 -31.82
C LEU A 499 -7.72 5.00 -30.87
N GLY A 500 -7.37 5.75 -29.83
CA GLY A 500 -8.34 6.28 -28.85
C GLY A 500 -8.60 5.41 -27.63
N LYS A 501 -8.02 4.20 -27.55
CA LYS A 501 -7.99 3.44 -26.28
C LYS A 501 -6.82 3.90 -25.39
N PRO A 502 -6.94 3.81 -24.07
CA PRO A 502 -5.84 4.12 -23.17
C PRO A 502 -4.77 3.02 -23.19
N ALA A 503 -3.55 3.38 -22.78
CA ALA A 503 -2.50 2.40 -22.52
C ALA A 503 -2.84 1.59 -21.25
N VAL A 504 -2.44 0.32 -21.24
CA VAL A 504 -2.62 -0.58 -20.10
C VAL A 504 -1.32 -0.66 -19.32
N CYS A 505 -1.37 -0.33 -18.03
CA CYS A 505 -0.27 -0.53 -17.10
C CYS A 505 -0.38 -1.92 -16.49
N VAL A 506 0.71 -2.68 -16.51
CA VAL A 506 0.81 -4.01 -15.92
C VAL A 506 1.90 -3.97 -14.84
N ILE A 507 1.55 -4.33 -13.60
CA ILE A 507 2.50 -4.46 -12.49
C ILE A 507 2.57 -5.93 -12.10
N GLU A 508 3.77 -6.48 -12.12
CA GLU A 508 4.06 -7.86 -11.72
C GLU A 508 4.77 -7.87 -10.37
N LEU A 509 4.20 -8.59 -9.41
CA LEU A 509 4.70 -8.76 -8.06
C LEU A 509 5.11 -10.22 -7.83
N CYS A 510 6.34 -10.45 -7.38
CA CYS A 510 6.83 -11.77 -6.98
C CYS A 510 6.54 -12.03 -5.50
N SER A 511 6.60 -13.29 -5.07
CA SER A 511 6.33 -13.69 -3.67
C SER A 511 7.11 -12.92 -2.58
N SER A 512 8.29 -12.38 -2.86
CA SER A 512 9.04 -11.55 -1.89
C SER A 512 8.44 -10.17 -1.61
N THR A 513 7.41 -9.72 -2.33
CA THR A 513 6.58 -8.57 -1.91
C THR A 513 5.60 -8.94 -0.80
N MET A 514 5.51 -10.22 -0.43
CA MET A 514 4.54 -10.76 0.53
C MET A 514 3.08 -10.59 0.10
N THR A 515 2.82 -10.50 -1.21
CA THR A 515 1.46 -10.37 -1.79
C THR A 515 0.94 -11.65 -2.44
N CYS A 516 1.77 -12.68 -2.60
CA CYS A 516 1.37 -13.98 -3.14
C CYS A 516 2.23 -15.13 -2.58
N MET A 517 1.74 -16.36 -2.73
CA MET A 517 2.49 -17.55 -2.31
C MET A 517 3.74 -17.78 -3.18
N LYS A 518 4.68 -18.60 -2.69
CA LYS A 518 5.87 -19.01 -3.46
C LYS A 518 5.46 -19.63 -4.79
N ASP A 519 6.36 -19.52 -5.77
CA ASP A 519 6.20 -20.06 -7.13
C ASP A 519 5.00 -19.46 -7.89
N THR A 520 4.44 -18.36 -7.40
CA THR A 520 3.40 -17.57 -8.08
C THR A 520 3.79 -16.11 -8.16
N TYR A 521 3.21 -15.42 -9.13
CA TYR A 521 3.25 -13.98 -9.26
C TYR A 521 1.83 -13.42 -9.19
N LEU A 522 1.71 -12.25 -8.59
CA LEU A 522 0.49 -11.46 -8.60
C LEU A 522 0.64 -10.36 -9.64
N VAL A 523 -0.16 -10.43 -10.71
CA VAL A 523 -0.10 -9.48 -11.82
C VAL A 523 -1.35 -8.61 -11.80
N HIS A 524 -1.15 -7.30 -11.74
CA HIS A 524 -2.21 -6.31 -11.78
C HIS A 524 -2.21 -5.59 -13.13
N LEU A 525 -3.38 -5.41 -13.73
CA LEU A 525 -3.57 -4.62 -14.95
C LEU A 525 -4.52 -3.45 -14.66
N THR A 526 -4.18 -2.26 -15.14
CA THR A 526 -4.96 -1.04 -14.92
C THR A 526 -5.00 -0.18 -16.18
N CYS A 527 -6.17 0.34 -16.51
CA CYS A 527 -6.33 1.47 -17.43
C CYS A 527 -7.60 2.27 -17.09
N PRO A 528 -7.72 3.53 -17.55
CA PRO A 528 -9.01 4.19 -17.64
C PRO A 528 -10.00 3.31 -18.42
N SER A 529 -11.25 3.21 -17.96
CA SER A 529 -12.24 2.35 -18.62
C SER A 529 -12.77 3.01 -19.89
N THR A 530 -12.91 2.20 -20.93
CA THR A 530 -13.72 2.54 -22.11
C THR A 530 -15.02 1.75 -22.11
N LYS A 531 -14.98 0.51 -21.58
CA LYS A 531 -16.12 -0.38 -21.43
C LYS A 531 -16.03 -1.15 -20.10
N THR A 532 -16.38 -2.43 -20.10
CA THR A 532 -16.12 -3.32 -18.97
C THR A 532 -14.63 -3.63 -18.84
N ALA A 533 -14.17 -3.89 -17.62
CA ALA A 533 -12.77 -4.18 -17.35
C ALA A 533 -12.26 -5.39 -18.14
N ARG A 534 -13.10 -6.40 -18.35
CA ARG A 534 -12.77 -7.56 -19.18
C ARG A 534 -12.56 -7.18 -20.64
N GLU A 535 -13.51 -6.45 -21.25
CA GLU A 535 -13.38 -6.02 -22.66
C GLU A 535 -12.15 -5.15 -22.90
N ASP A 536 -11.78 -4.34 -21.91
CA ASP A 536 -10.61 -3.45 -21.99
C ASP A 536 -9.28 -4.22 -21.81
N LEU A 537 -9.24 -5.21 -20.91
CA LEU A 537 -7.97 -5.82 -20.44
C LEU A 537 -7.71 -7.23 -20.97
N GLU A 538 -8.73 -8.05 -21.23
CA GLU A 538 -8.58 -9.43 -21.73
C GLU A 538 -7.73 -9.51 -23.02
N PRO A 539 -7.82 -8.57 -23.99
CA PRO A 539 -6.92 -8.56 -25.15
C PRO A 539 -5.44 -8.43 -24.79
N VAL A 540 -5.09 -7.75 -23.70
CA VAL A 540 -3.71 -7.67 -23.19
C VAL A 540 -3.33 -8.95 -22.47
N VAL A 541 -4.25 -9.50 -21.67
CA VAL A 541 -4.04 -10.78 -20.98
C VAL A 541 -3.74 -11.92 -21.97
N GLN A 542 -4.51 -12.06 -23.04
CA GLN A 542 -4.29 -13.08 -24.08
C GLN A 542 -2.98 -12.90 -24.86
N LYS A 543 -2.45 -11.67 -24.93
CA LYS A 543 -1.16 -11.40 -25.56
C LYS A 543 0.00 -11.82 -24.70
N LEU A 544 -0.07 -11.55 -23.40
CA LEU A 544 1.03 -11.77 -22.45
C LEU A 544 1.02 -13.16 -21.82
N PHE A 545 -0.16 -13.79 -21.68
CA PHE A 545 -0.33 -15.00 -20.90
C PHE A 545 -1.04 -16.11 -21.67
N ASN A 546 -0.85 -17.36 -21.22
CA ASN A 546 -1.59 -18.52 -21.69
C ASN A 546 -2.80 -18.78 -20.77
N LEU A 547 -4.01 -18.77 -21.34
CA LEU A 547 -5.27 -19.06 -20.65
C LEU A 547 -5.69 -20.55 -20.78
N ASN A 548 -5.03 -21.32 -21.65
CA ASN A 548 -5.39 -22.70 -21.93
C ASN A 548 -4.48 -23.68 -21.19
N ALA A 549 -5.07 -24.61 -20.43
CA ALA A 549 -4.33 -25.63 -19.68
C ALA A 549 -3.79 -26.79 -20.53
N GLU A 550 -4.27 -26.97 -21.78
CA GLU A 550 -4.11 -28.24 -22.53
C GLU A 550 -3.45 -28.14 -23.92
N LYS A 551 -3.08 -26.95 -24.40
CA LYS A 551 -2.39 -26.82 -25.69
C LYS A 551 -0.90 -26.62 -25.49
N GLU A 552 -0.18 -27.71 -25.26
CA GLU A 552 1.22 -27.81 -25.67
C GLU A 552 1.24 -27.86 -27.20
N THR A 553 1.09 -26.70 -27.85
CA THR A 553 1.51 -26.59 -29.25
C THR A 553 3.03 -26.63 -29.26
N GLU A 554 3.60 -27.62 -29.96
CA GLU A 554 5.03 -27.82 -30.27
C GLU A 554 5.66 -26.67 -31.09
N ASN A 555 5.26 -25.41 -30.86
CA ASN A 555 5.88 -24.25 -31.45
C ASN A 555 6.76 -23.57 -30.41
N GLU A 556 8.04 -23.45 -30.74
CA GLU A 556 9.13 -22.76 -30.01
C GLU A 556 8.91 -21.23 -29.87
N GLU A 557 7.67 -20.76 -29.74
CA GLU A 557 7.39 -19.39 -29.29
C GLU A 557 7.51 -19.38 -27.76
N LEU A 558 8.35 -18.47 -27.22
CA LEU A 558 8.62 -18.35 -25.77
C LEU A 558 7.37 -18.66 -24.95
N GLU A 559 7.47 -19.70 -24.11
CA GLU A 559 6.39 -20.19 -23.26
C GLU A 559 5.78 -19.03 -22.47
N LYS A 560 4.57 -18.59 -22.84
CA LYS A 560 3.86 -17.54 -22.12
C LYS A 560 3.49 -18.06 -20.72
N PRO A 561 3.59 -17.25 -19.66
CA PRO A 561 3.19 -17.68 -18.33
C PRO A 561 1.72 -18.09 -18.30
N ARG A 562 1.39 -19.14 -17.56
CA ARG A 562 0.02 -19.61 -17.45
C ARG A 562 -0.72 -18.81 -16.38
N VAL A 563 -1.95 -18.44 -16.68
CA VAL A 563 -2.86 -17.84 -15.69
C VAL A 563 -3.51 -18.98 -14.91
N LEU A 564 -3.42 -18.93 -13.58
CA LEU A 564 -4.04 -19.89 -12.67
C LEU A 564 -5.43 -19.40 -12.22
N TRP A 565 -5.55 -18.10 -11.98
CA TRP A 565 -6.79 -17.44 -11.56
C TRP A 565 -6.78 -15.99 -12.04
N ALA A 566 -7.97 -15.44 -12.35
CA ALA A 566 -8.14 -14.05 -12.76
C ALA A 566 -9.43 -13.47 -12.19
N VAL A 567 -9.42 -12.17 -11.88
CA VAL A 567 -10.63 -11.37 -11.67
C VAL A 567 -10.55 -10.06 -12.43
N TYR A 568 -11.66 -9.63 -13.00
CA TYR A 568 -11.86 -8.35 -13.66
C TYR A 568 -12.97 -7.58 -12.95
N PHE A 569 -12.79 -6.27 -12.78
CA PHE A 569 -13.83 -5.39 -12.24
C PHE A 569 -13.57 -3.94 -12.63
N ASN A 570 -14.65 -3.16 -12.72
CA ASN A 570 -14.57 -1.70 -12.84
C ASN A 570 -14.68 -1.06 -11.46
N MET A 571 -13.85 -0.05 -11.21
CA MET A 571 -13.88 0.76 -10.00
C MET A 571 -14.19 2.22 -10.37
N ARG A 572 -15.09 2.86 -9.64
CA ARG A 572 -15.39 4.29 -9.77
C ARG A 572 -14.14 5.14 -9.54
N ASP A 573 -13.87 6.04 -10.47
CA ASP A 573 -12.91 7.13 -10.32
C ASP A 573 -13.69 8.43 -10.06
N SER A 574 -13.74 8.83 -8.79
CA SER A 574 -14.29 10.10 -8.31
C SER A 574 -13.23 11.20 -8.14
N SER A 575 -12.00 10.96 -8.59
CA SER A 575 -10.94 11.98 -8.51
C SER A 575 -11.21 13.14 -9.45
N GLY A 576 -10.87 14.36 -9.01
CA GLY A 576 -11.04 15.59 -9.80
C GLY A 576 -12.48 16.09 -9.90
N VAL A 577 -13.43 15.52 -9.16
CA VAL A 577 -14.79 16.06 -9.04
C VAL A 577 -14.78 17.31 -8.16
N GLU A 578 -15.39 18.39 -8.64
CA GLU A 578 -15.50 19.63 -7.86
C GLU A 578 -16.60 19.53 -6.80
N LYS A 579 -16.39 20.20 -5.65
CA LYS A 579 -17.40 20.23 -4.56
C LYS A 579 -18.76 20.76 -5.03
N SER A 580 -18.78 21.66 -6.01
CA SER A 580 -19.99 22.23 -6.63
C SER A 580 -20.85 21.21 -7.38
N SER A 581 -20.28 20.06 -7.76
CA SER A 581 -21.02 18.97 -8.42
C SER A 581 -21.90 18.16 -7.46
N TYR A 582 -21.64 18.24 -6.15
CA TYR A 582 -22.43 17.56 -5.13
C TYR A 582 -23.56 18.47 -4.64
N ASP A 583 -24.78 17.96 -4.63
CA ASP A 583 -25.97 18.73 -4.27
C ASP A 583 -26.17 18.79 -2.74
N GLY A 584 -26.50 19.98 -2.24
CA GLY A 584 -26.88 20.19 -0.84
C GLY A 584 -25.77 20.05 0.21
N LEU A 585 -24.49 19.95 -0.16
CA LEU A 585 -23.42 19.80 0.84
C LEU A 585 -23.06 21.11 1.57
N PRO A 586 -23.05 21.12 2.92
CA PRO A 586 -22.59 22.27 3.71
C PRO A 586 -21.13 22.65 3.48
N SER A 587 -20.77 23.90 3.81
CA SER A 587 -19.40 24.40 3.69
C SER A 587 -18.39 23.63 4.55
N ASN A 588 -18.79 23.16 5.73
CA ASN A 588 -17.95 22.37 6.65
C ASN A 588 -18.02 20.85 6.44
N VAL A 589 -18.59 20.40 5.32
CA VAL A 589 -18.51 19.01 4.84
C VAL A 589 -17.53 18.97 3.67
N TYR A 590 -16.53 18.11 3.78
CA TYR A 590 -15.47 17.90 2.79
C TYR A 590 -15.62 16.52 2.20
N VAL A 591 -15.34 16.40 0.90
CA VAL A 591 -15.45 15.14 0.17
C VAL A 591 -14.06 14.66 -0.21
N CYS A 592 -13.73 13.43 0.15
CA CYS A 592 -12.56 12.74 -0.37
C CYS A 592 -12.97 11.85 -1.54
N SER A 593 -12.09 11.76 -2.54
CA SER A 593 -12.29 10.85 -3.67
C SER A 593 -11.80 9.44 -3.35
N GLY A 594 -12.33 8.46 -4.09
CA GLY A 594 -11.70 7.15 -4.19
C GLY A 594 -10.38 7.18 -4.96
N PRO A 595 -9.83 6.00 -5.29
CA PRO A 595 -8.61 5.86 -6.09
C PRO A 595 -8.73 6.47 -7.49
N ASP A 596 -7.66 7.09 -7.96
CA ASP A 596 -7.50 7.57 -9.34
C ASP A 596 -6.71 6.58 -10.21
N SER A 597 -6.76 6.74 -11.53
CA SER A 597 -6.08 5.85 -12.48
C SER A 597 -4.57 6.08 -12.67
N ALA A 598 -3.97 7.11 -12.05
CA ALA A 598 -2.55 7.38 -12.21
C ALA A 598 -1.67 6.35 -11.48
N LEU A 599 -0.40 6.23 -11.91
CA LEU A 599 0.55 5.28 -11.31
C LEU A 599 0.91 5.61 -9.86
N GLY A 600 0.96 6.89 -9.50
CA GLY A 600 1.33 7.37 -8.17
C GLY A 600 0.14 7.78 -7.30
N ASN A 601 0.45 8.30 -6.11
CA ASN A 601 -0.53 8.71 -5.08
C ASN A 601 -0.64 10.24 -4.91
N ASP A 602 -0.15 11.02 -5.88
CA ASP A 602 -0.10 12.48 -5.78
C ASP A 602 -1.51 13.09 -5.61
N CYS A 603 -2.55 12.52 -6.23
CA CYS A 603 -3.93 13.00 -6.10
C CYS A 603 -4.44 12.86 -4.66
N ALA A 604 -4.20 11.71 -4.01
CA ALA A 604 -4.61 11.45 -2.63
C ALA A 604 -3.92 12.39 -1.63
N VAL A 605 -2.62 12.66 -1.81
CA VAL A 605 -1.89 13.57 -0.93
C VAL A 605 -2.33 15.02 -1.12
N LYS A 606 -2.45 15.48 -2.38
CA LYS A 606 -2.86 16.86 -2.68
C LYS A 606 -4.25 17.19 -2.15
N GLN A 607 -5.22 16.29 -2.30
CA GLN A 607 -6.57 16.55 -1.80
C GLN A 607 -6.59 16.60 -0.27
N ALA A 608 -5.86 15.70 0.41
CA ALA A 608 -5.79 15.69 1.86
C ALA A 608 -5.12 16.97 2.38
N GLU A 609 -4.01 17.40 1.78
CA GLU A 609 -3.34 18.66 2.13
C GLU A 609 -4.24 19.88 1.88
N ALA A 610 -4.95 19.94 0.75
CA ALA A 610 -5.86 21.03 0.43
C ALA A 610 -7.02 21.12 1.43
N ILE A 611 -7.66 20.00 1.76
CA ILE A 611 -8.74 19.93 2.77
C ILE A 611 -8.20 20.35 4.14
N PHE A 612 -7.00 19.89 4.52
CA PHE A 612 -6.37 20.28 5.79
C PHE A 612 -6.16 21.80 5.88
N GLN A 613 -5.59 22.39 4.83
CA GLN A 613 -5.30 23.82 4.80
C GLN A 613 -6.58 24.68 4.77
N GLU A 614 -7.67 24.18 4.21
CA GLU A 614 -8.97 24.88 4.28
C GLU A 614 -9.55 24.86 5.71
N MET A 615 -9.40 23.74 6.44
CA MET A 615 -9.87 23.65 7.83
C MET A 615 -8.96 24.40 8.81
N PHE A 616 -7.63 24.32 8.59
CA PHE A 616 -6.60 24.78 9.52
C PHE A 616 -5.44 25.51 8.79
N PRO A 617 -5.67 26.73 8.27
CA PRO A 617 -4.72 27.43 7.38
C PRO A 617 -3.41 27.87 8.04
N THR A 618 -3.35 27.89 9.36
CA THR A 618 -2.15 28.26 10.13
C THR A 618 -1.34 27.05 10.59
N GLU A 619 -1.87 25.84 10.43
CA GLU A 619 -1.27 24.62 10.93
C GLU A 619 -0.36 23.97 9.88
N GLU A 620 0.71 23.34 10.36
CA GLU A 620 1.60 22.58 9.48
C GLU A 620 0.96 21.22 9.12
N PHE A 621 1.03 20.85 7.84
CA PHE A 621 0.54 19.56 7.38
C PHE A 621 1.52 18.43 7.75
N CYS A 622 1.07 17.52 8.64
CA CYS A 622 1.80 16.33 9.11
C CYS A 622 3.26 16.60 9.53
N PRO A 623 3.51 17.46 10.54
CA PRO A 623 4.85 17.70 11.05
C PRO A 623 5.46 16.45 11.68
N PRO A 624 6.80 16.31 11.68
CA PRO A 624 7.47 15.21 12.36
C PRO A 624 6.99 15.07 13.81
N PRO A 625 6.70 13.86 14.31
CA PRO A 625 6.40 13.67 15.72
C PRO A 625 7.63 14.08 16.55
N PRO A 626 7.45 14.80 17.68
CA PRO A 626 8.57 15.12 18.56
C PRO A 626 9.18 13.81 19.08
N ASN A 627 10.48 13.64 18.90
CA ASN A 627 11.18 12.48 19.45
C ASN A 627 11.44 12.75 20.94
N PRO A 628 10.92 11.94 21.87
CA PRO A 628 11.15 12.15 23.30
C PRO A 628 12.63 12.07 23.69
N GLU A 629 13.45 11.37 22.90
CA GLU A 629 14.91 11.26 23.11
C GLU A 629 15.67 12.54 22.71
N ASP A 630 15.05 13.43 21.92
CA ASP A 630 15.66 14.73 21.55
C ASP A 630 15.47 15.78 22.67
N ILE A 631 14.67 15.47 23.70
CA ILE A 631 14.46 16.31 24.87
C ILE A 631 15.62 16.04 25.85
N ILE A 632 16.65 16.90 25.81
CA ILE A 632 17.73 16.87 26.79
C ILE A 632 17.18 17.40 28.11
N TYR A 633 17.06 16.52 29.11
CA TYR A 633 16.81 16.94 30.49
C TYR A 633 18.15 17.43 31.07
N ASP A 634 18.20 18.66 31.56
CA ASP A 634 19.36 19.13 32.34
C ASP A 634 19.43 18.29 33.62
N GLU A 635 20.46 17.45 33.75
CA GLU A 635 20.69 16.57 34.92
C GLU A 635 21.05 17.33 36.23
N ASP A 636 20.88 18.66 36.27
CA ASP A 636 21.27 19.51 37.42
C ASP A 636 20.12 19.92 38.36
N GLU A 637 18.91 19.38 38.19
CA GLU A 637 17.85 19.44 39.22
C GLU A 637 17.53 18.04 39.77
N VAL A 638 18.56 17.36 40.27
CA VAL A 638 18.36 16.25 41.22
C VAL A 638 18.06 16.87 42.59
N GLU A 639 16.79 16.94 42.97
CA GLU A 639 16.44 17.02 44.39
C GLU A 639 17.06 15.81 45.11
N PRO A 640 17.77 16.00 46.23
CA PRO A 640 18.49 14.92 46.87
C PRO A 640 17.50 13.89 47.45
N GLU A 641 17.59 12.66 46.95
CA GLU A 641 16.94 11.50 47.55
C GLU A 641 17.38 11.34 49.02
N GLU A 642 16.45 11.49 49.96
CA GLU A 642 16.64 11.04 51.34
C GLU A 642 16.63 9.51 51.38
N SER A 643 17.83 8.94 51.45
CA SER A 643 18.05 7.55 51.81
C SER A 643 18.09 7.41 53.35
N GLY A 644 17.19 6.58 53.91
CA GLY A 644 17.21 6.32 55.35
C GLY A 644 16.17 5.34 55.87
N PHE A 645 16.25 4.07 55.48
CA PHE A 645 15.58 3.00 56.23
C PHE A 645 16.21 2.83 57.62
N SER A 646 15.41 2.96 58.69
CA SER A 646 15.73 2.43 60.02
C SER A 646 14.46 2.22 60.86
N ASN A 647 14.37 1.02 61.42
CA ASN A 647 13.22 0.40 62.10
C ASN A 647 12.86 0.97 63.49
N SER A 648 11.60 0.68 63.85
CA SER A 648 11.03 0.45 65.20
C SER A 648 10.62 1.64 66.07
N ALA A 649 9.30 1.78 66.30
CA ALA A 649 8.59 1.30 67.50
C ALA A 649 7.31 2.13 67.75
N GLU A 650 6.15 1.47 67.91
CA GLU A 650 4.94 2.09 68.47
C GLU A 650 5.20 2.64 69.89
N PRO A 651 4.39 3.59 70.40
CA PRO A 651 3.16 3.17 71.07
C PRO A 651 1.91 4.03 70.81
N LYS A 652 0.79 3.35 71.05
CA LYS A 652 -0.62 3.72 71.09
C LYS A 652 -1.05 4.95 71.91
N THR A 653 -2.24 5.43 71.48
CA THR A 653 -3.44 5.86 72.24
C THR A 653 -3.61 7.28 72.82
N GLU A 654 -4.73 7.87 72.36
CA GLU A 654 -5.82 8.54 73.11
C GLU A 654 -5.84 10.06 73.34
N SER A 655 -6.78 10.68 72.60
CA SER A 655 -8.00 11.37 73.11
C SER A 655 -8.05 12.90 73.21
N SER A 656 -9.19 13.41 72.70
CA SER A 656 -9.93 14.64 73.05
C SER A 656 -9.27 15.99 72.71
N ALA A 657 -9.98 17.10 72.49
CA ALA A 657 -11.34 17.49 72.09
C ALA A 657 -11.28 19.04 72.15
N GLU A 658 -11.99 19.74 71.24
CA GLU A 658 -12.37 21.16 71.35
C GLU A 658 -11.17 22.16 71.35
N GLU A 659 -11.24 23.42 70.94
CA GLU A 659 -12.34 24.36 70.82
C GLU A 659 -11.91 25.52 69.90
N SER A 660 -12.88 26.08 69.18
CA SER A 660 -12.80 27.35 68.49
C SER A 660 -12.73 28.53 69.47
N SER A 661 -11.89 29.54 69.23
CA SER A 661 -12.29 30.96 69.08
C SER A 661 -11.16 31.98 69.29
N ALA A 662 -11.04 32.85 68.29
CA ALA A 662 -10.88 34.30 68.31
C ALA A 662 -10.00 35.03 69.36
N GLY A 663 -9.15 35.92 68.82
CA GLY A 663 -8.63 37.14 69.44
C GLY A 663 -7.17 37.35 69.05
N GLY A 664 -6.70 38.44 68.43
CA GLY A 664 -7.22 39.79 68.22
C GLY A 664 -6.03 40.75 68.29
N GLY A 665 -6.00 41.79 67.43
CA GLY A 665 -5.01 42.89 67.46
C GLY A 665 -4.15 42.94 66.19
N ALA A 666 -4.47 43.71 65.15
CA ALA A 666 -4.52 45.18 65.01
C ALA A 666 -3.17 45.80 64.62
N ASP A 667 -3.29 46.83 63.77
CA ASP A 667 -2.31 47.80 63.29
C ASP A 667 -1.32 47.40 62.16
N VAL A 668 -1.03 48.22 61.15
CA VAL A 668 -1.64 49.42 60.53
C VAL A 668 -0.69 49.84 59.39
N THR A 669 -1.24 50.31 58.24
CA THR A 669 -0.60 51.18 57.20
C THR A 669 0.62 50.63 56.42
N LYS A 670 0.90 50.99 55.16
CA LYS A 670 0.31 51.85 54.11
C LYS A 670 1.03 51.52 52.78
N GLU A 671 0.34 51.85 51.67
CA GLU A 671 0.80 52.46 50.39
C GLU A 671 2.32 52.52 50.14
N GLU A 672 2.85 52.21 48.94
CA GLU A 672 2.34 52.44 47.57
C GLU A 672 2.49 51.22 46.64
#